data_AF-A0ABD1JFG0-F1
#
_entry.id   AF-A0ABD1JFG0-F1
#
_cell.length_a   1.000
_cell.length_b   1.000
_cell.length_c   1.000
_cell.angle_alpha   90.00
_cell.angle_beta   90.00
_cell.angle_gamma   90.00
#
_symmetry.space_group_name_H-M   'P 1'
#
loop_
_entity.id
_entity.type
_entity.pdbx_description
1 polymer ?
#
loop_
_entity_poly.entity_id
_entity_poly.type
_entity_poly.pdbx_seq_one_letter_code
_entity_poly.pdbx_strand_id
1 'polypeptide(L)'
;MRGKTSQSSTFNSSTAAKRAIDGNRSGVLQEGSCTHTEPETNPWWRVDLLEAFRVTSVTITNRGDCCAERINGAEIRIGNSLENNGNSNPRCTVISSIPAGGASTFQCNGMEGRYVNIFRRGYKQHLTLCEVEVNAVPVPIEVKPIILNRLEMTEPPKENVALNKPAIQSSQYNYLGSPSNAVDGGHSSRYSERSCSRTKTQTDPWWRVDLLRPYNVTMVTITNREDGEPEIIDGAEIRIGNSLENHGNNNPLCDVISSFPAWETKTFHCRGQLGRYLNIFLPGCNKHLALCEVEARANPVKGEEGEDVPPKPAQRKARAKCPNTKLVFENAATGGTASQSSQLDSLGAASNAIDRNRSAMYSEGSCSHTRAEIDPWWRVDLGRVHNVTFVTVTNRGDEFSDRISGAEIRVGNHLDNDGNNNPLCAVIPYIPSGQIRTFECGGMVGRYVNIRLPGREKYLTLCEVEVHASTFQPVLPRPVPAAAVPDAVASKPYLTWLWAPWQKLHHPVARSDNVALKGKATQSSQFSRLTHAENAIDGSLDTEYLSGSCAHTRLQSDPWWRVDLMALHRVESVTITNREDCCEWRLDGAEILVGNSLENNGNSNPVCAVVSSIPAGESITFQCHGMEGRYVNIIRPGCFKFLSLCEVEVHASLAAGAGFSLRDLVEDYEEKSLETQCPDVQVPENIASRGRATQSSQYDHLGEAKNAIDRNRNPLYHTGSCVHTKQETNPWWRVDLIRRYQVTSVTVTNRGDCCSERINGAEIRVGNSLENNGNSNPLCAVIDDMREGDSATFQCHGMEGRYVSISLPGRWKYLTLCEVEVAIRCSVRRKLQEKNFCFTVNVPYFAAYEPSDELQIIFGMQKYQDLILQVTGAKAVRRGAKIQTLWSGYGEIVRINLEDCDRPSVVVKHVKFPQESAHPGGWNTDRSHQRKVRSYQVETYWYQNYATNGRCRIPVCLAARSFGDEQVIVLEDLDVSGFDERRNSVSDDDIKACLSWLANFHALFIGVEPKGLWPIGTYWHLETRPDELEAMSDTQLKNCAGEIDRILNSCQFKTIVHGDAKLANFCFSGTGSGVAAVDFQYVGGGCGMKDVIYFLGSCMNEKQCEKRAPELLDYYFSELKAAVGEQVNFKDLEAEWREMFAYAWTDFHRFLLGWMPGHHKVNRYSRKLTQDVLSKMKQNELN
;
A
#
# COMPACT_ATOMS: atom_id res chain seq x y z
N MET A 1 28.10 -9.33 -22.88
CA MET A 1 26.75 -8.87 -23.35
C MET A 1 25.95 -8.24 -22.19
N ARG A 2 24.97 -7.35 -22.43
CA ARG A 2 24.16 -6.66 -21.39
C ARG A 2 22.89 -7.46 -21.00
N GLY A 3 23.02 -8.54 -20.22
CA GLY A 3 21.86 -9.33 -19.75
C GLY A 3 22.11 -10.07 -18.43
N LYS A 4 21.06 -10.35 -17.66
CA LYS A 4 21.16 -11.14 -16.41
C LYS A 4 21.00 -12.62 -16.70
N THR A 5 21.99 -13.43 -16.34
CA THR A 5 21.97 -14.88 -16.63
C THR A 5 21.53 -15.72 -15.45
N SER A 6 20.89 -16.85 -15.72
CA SER A 6 20.58 -17.89 -14.75
C SER A 6 20.67 -19.26 -15.42
N GLN A 7 20.93 -20.31 -14.65
CA GLN A 7 20.92 -21.68 -15.14
C GLN A 7 20.30 -22.61 -14.09
N SER A 8 19.79 -23.75 -14.51
CA SER A 8 19.07 -24.71 -13.66
C SER A 8 19.86 -25.16 -12.43
N SER A 9 21.15 -25.42 -12.61
CA SER A 9 22.08 -25.79 -11.55
C SER A 9 23.50 -25.41 -11.95
N THR A 10 24.42 -25.28 -11.00
CA THR A 10 25.81 -24.89 -11.27
C THR A 10 26.75 -25.94 -10.72
N PHE A 11 27.57 -26.55 -11.59
CA PHE A 11 28.50 -27.62 -11.20
C PHE A 11 29.58 -27.13 -10.22
N ASN A 12 30.12 -25.92 -10.45
CA ASN A 12 31.03 -25.24 -9.52
C ASN A 12 31.11 -23.74 -9.80
N SER A 13 31.79 -22.98 -8.93
CA SER A 13 31.89 -21.51 -9.06
C SER A 13 32.58 -21.03 -10.35
N SER A 14 33.48 -21.83 -10.96
CA SER A 14 34.13 -21.46 -12.23
C SER A 14 33.22 -21.64 -13.45
N THR A 15 32.09 -22.34 -13.32
CA THR A 15 31.15 -22.68 -14.40
C THR A 15 29.78 -22.00 -14.27
N ALA A 16 29.73 -20.85 -13.59
CA ALA A 16 28.53 -20.06 -13.35
C ALA A 16 27.86 -19.58 -14.65
N ALA A 17 26.54 -19.37 -14.62
CA ALA A 17 25.73 -18.98 -15.79
C ALA A 17 26.27 -17.75 -16.56
N LYS A 18 26.90 -16.80 -15.87
CA LYS A 18 27.43 -15.57 -16.47
C LYS A 18 28.56 -15.78 -17.48
N ARG A 19 29.19 -16.97 -17.47
CA ARG A 19 30.30 -17.29 -18.38
C ARG A 19 29.87 -17.29 -19.84
N ALA A 20 28.66 -17.75 -20.15
CA ALA A 20 28.16 -17.77 -21.53
C ALA A 20 27.83 -16.38 -22.13
N ILE A 21 28.08 -15.28 -21.44
CA ILE A 21 27.91 -13.93 -22.01
C ILE A 21 29.10 -13.01 -21.65
N ASP A 22 30.23 -13.61 -21.27
CA ASP A 22 31.41 -12.88 -20.80
C ASP A 22 32.26 -12.34 -21.96
N GLY A 23 31.88 -12.64 -23.20
CA GLY A 23 32.52 -12.14 -24.42
C GLY A 23 33.69 -13.00 -24.88
N ASN A 24 34.00 -14.10 -24.19
CA ASN A 24 35.11 -14.99 -24.55
C ASN A 24 34.60 -16.33 -25.08
N ARG A 25 34.85 -16.56 -26.37
CA ARG A 25 34.43 -17.78 -27.10
C ARG A 25 35.35 -18.98 -26.88
N SER A 26 36.15 -19.02 -25.82
CA SER A 26 36.99 -20.18 -25.57
C SER A 26 36.12 -21.42 -25.32
N GLY A 27 36.28 -22.44 -26.17
CA GLY A 27 35.62 -23.73 -26.01
C GLY A 27 36.19 -24.57 -24.87
N VAL A 28 37.30 -24.17 -24.24
CA VAL A 28 38.01 -24.98 -23.23
C VAL A 28 37.43 -24.71 -21.85
N LEU A 29 36.76 -25.70 -21.25
CA LEU A 29 36.10 -25.53 -19.95
C LEU A 29 37.05 -25.03 -18.84
N GLN A 30 38.31 -25.50 -18.84
CA GLN A 30 39.31 -25.11 -17.82
C GLN A 30 39.75 -23.65 -17.91
N GLU A 31 39.55 -23.00 -19.06
CA GLU A 31 39.85 -21.57 -19.22
C GLU A 31 38.79 -20.68 -18.55
N GLY A 32 37.74 -21.29 -17.96
CA GLY A 32 36.79 -20.60 -17.11
C GLY A 32 35.79 -19.71 -17.85
N SER A 33 35.63 -19.92 -19.16
CA SER A 33 34.71 -19.18 -20.03
C SER A 33 33.43 -19.94 -20.38
N CYS A 34 33.25 -21.18 -19.89
CA CYS A 34 32.05 -21.95 -20.19
C CYS A 34 31.16 -22.14 -18.96
N THR A 35 29.85 -22.16 -19.18
CA THR A 35 28.85 -22.58 -18.19
C THR A 35 28.82 -24.09 -18.07
N HIS A 36 28.38 -24.62 -16.93
CA HIS A 36 28.20 -26.06 -16.75
C HIS A 36 27.17 -26.35 -15.66
N THR A 37 26.10 -27.05 -16.04
CA THR A 37 25.11 -27.52 -15.07
C THR A 37 25.58 -28.79 -14.36
N GLU A 38 24.96 -29.12 -13.23
CA GLU A 38 24.99 -30.49 -12.68
C GLU A 38 24.34 -31.47 -13.67
N PRO A 39 24.62 -32.78 -13.57
CA PRO A 39 23.94 -33.76 -14.42
C PRO A 39 22.49 -33.89 -13.93
N GLU A 40 21.55 -33.38 -14.70
CA GLU A 40 20.14 -33.30 -14.34
C GLU A 40 19.23 -33.55 -15.54
N THR A 41 17.96 -33.86 -15.26
CA THR A 41 16.94 -34.02 -16.30
C THR A 41 16.47 -32.63 -16.72
N ASN A 42 16.39 -32.38 -18.02
CA ASN A 42 15.95 -31.11 -18.58
C ASN A 42 16.78 -29.85 -18.19
N PRO A 43 18.13 -29.87 -18.28
CA PRO A 43 18.95 -28.72 -17.91
C PRO A 43 18.69 -27.50 -18.81
N TRP A 44 18.81 -26.31 -18.24
CA TRP A 44 18.58 -25.05 -18.96
C TRP A 44 19.51 -23.93 -18.54
N TRP A 45 19.71 -23.01 -19.48
CA TRP A 45 20.37 -21.73 -19.27
C TRP A 45 19.51 -20.61 -19.87
N ARG A 46 19.49 -19.44 -19.23
CA ARG A 46 18.70 -18.27 -19.67
C ARG A 46 19.50 -16.99 -19.54
N VAL A 47 19.30 -16.08 -20.48
CA VAL A 47 19.61 -14.65 -20.34
C VAL A 47 18.34 -13.81 -20.36
N ASP A 48 18.22 -12.90 -19.39
CA ASP A 48 17.23 -11.82 -19.34
C ASP A 48 17.84 -10.57 -19.98
N LEU A 49 17.27 -10.15 -21.12
CA LEU A 49 17.66 -8.96 -21.88
C LEU A 49 17.16 -7.64 -21.26
N LEU A 50 16.51 -7.71 -20.08
CA LEU A 50 15.94 -6.60 -19.29
C LEU A 50 14.68 -5.97 -19.89
N GLU A 51 14.59 -5.86 -21.21
CA GLU A 51 13.44 -5.39 -21.98
C GLU A 51 13.15 -6.33 -23.18
N ALA A 52 12.01 -6.13 -23.86
CA ALA A 52 11.63 -6.96 -24.99
C ALA A 52 12.35 -6.52 -26.27
N PHE A 53 13.04 -7.46 -26.92
CA PHE A 53 13.69 -7.23 -28.21
C PHE A 53 13.10 -8.15 -29.29
N ARG A 54 13.16 -7.71 -30.54
CA ARG A 54 13.02 -8.59 -31.71
C ARG A 54 14.36 -9.25 -31.97
N VAL A 55 14.49 -10.51 -31.57
CA VAL A 55 15.71 -11.31 -31.71
C VAL A 55 15.81 -11.85 -33.14
N THR A 56 16.82 -11.39 -33.87
CA THR A 56 17.07 -11.79 -35.26
C THR A 56 17.84 -13.10 -35.32
N SER A 57 18.87 -13.26 -34.50
CA SER A 57 19.66 -14.50 -34.44
C SER A 57 20.32 -14.74 -33.09
N VAL A 58 20.56 -16.01 -32.75
CA VAL A 58 21.32 -16.41 -31.57
C VAL A 58 22.53 -17.23 -32.02
N THR A 59 23.75 -16.84 -31.64
CA THR A 59 24.98 -17.59 -31.89
C THR A 59 25.41 -18.30 -30.62
N ILE A 60 25.80 -19.57 -30.72
CA ILE A 60 26.20 -20.39 -29.56
C ILE A 60 27.56 -21.00 -29.85
N THR A 61 28.52 -20.78 -28.96
CA THR A 61 29.83 -21.44 -28.93
C THR A 61 29.77 -22.66 -28.03
N ASN A 62 30.09 -23.82 -28.59
CA ASN A 62 30.06 -25.10 -27.90
C ASN A 62 31.40 -25.42 -27.24
N ARG A 63 31.38 -26.38 -26.31
CA ARG A 63 32.58 -26.90 -25.66
C ARG A 63 33.52 -27.57 -26.66
N GLY A 64 34.82 -27.37 -26.50
CA GLY A 64 35.89 -27.81 -27.41
C GLY A 64 36.86 -28.82 -26.85
N ASP A 65 37.08 -28.87 -25.54
CA ASP A 65 38.02 -29.81 -24.92
C ASP A 65 37.49 -31.26 -24.84
N CYS A 66 36.17 -31.43 -24.73
CA CYS A 66 35.50 -32.72 -24.87
C CYS A 66 33.99 -32.51 -25.05
N CYS A 67 33.27 -33.61 -25.29
CA CYS A 67 31.86 -33.70 -24.92
C CYS A 67 30.91 -32.77 -25.69
N ALA A 68 31.33 -32.34 -26.89
CA ALA A 68 30.61 -31.39 -27.74
C ALA A 68 29.22 -31.93 -28.17
N GLU A 69 29.08 -33.25 -28.25
CA GLU A 69 27.82 -33.92 -28.59
C GLU A 69 26.69 -33.68 -27.58
N ARG A 70 26.99 -33.19 -26.36
CA ARG A 70 25.99 -33.00 -25.31
C ARG A 70 24.94 -31.94 -25.64
N ILE A 71 25.28 -30.95 -26.47
CA ILE A 71 24.36 -29.88 -26.89
C ILE A 71 23.38 -30.36 -27.97
N ASN A 72 23.65 -31.49 -28.64
CA ASN A 72 22.83 -31.97 -29.73
C ASN A 72 21.40 -32.21 -29.25
N GLY A 73 20.43 -31.56 -29.88
CA GLY A 73 19.01 -31.55 -29.53
C GLY A 73 18.60 -30.54 -28.46
N ALA A 74 19.47 -29.61 -28.04
CA ALA A 74 19.06 -28.48 -27.23
C ALA A 74 18.20 -27.51 -28.04
N GLU A 75 17.27 -26.82 -27.40
CA GLU A 75 16.31 -25.92 -28.01
C GLU A 75 16.63 -24.47 -27.65
N ILE A 76 16.54 -23.56 -28.62
CA ILE A 76 16.58 -22.12 -28.37
C ILE A 76 15.13 -21.64 -28.27
N ARG A 77 14.77 -21.00 -27.16
CA ARG A 77 13.41 -20.52 -26.88
C ARG A 77 13.44 -19.03 -26.54
N ILE A 78 12.53 -18.26 -27.12
CA ILE A 78 12.53 -16.80 -27.03
C ILE A 78 11.11 -16.33 -26.71
N GLY A 79 10.96 -15.50 -25.69
CA GLY A 79 9.66 -14.92 -25.34
C GLY A 79 9.70 -14.04 -24.11
N ASN A 80 8.51 -13.58 -23.70
CA ASN A 80 8.34 -12.66 -22.56
C ASN A 80 7.85 -13.36 -21.28
N SER A 81 7.60 -14.67 -21.32
CA SER A 81 7.14 -15.43 -20.15
C SER A 81 8.30 -16.03 -19.37
N LEU A 82 8.22 -16.00 -18.04
CA LEU A 82 9.09 -16.76 -17.13
C LEU A 82 8.49 -18.10 -16.69
N GLU A 83 7.32 -18.48 -17.22
CA GLU A 83 6.72 -19.78 -16.96
C GLU A 83 7.71 -20.92 -17.30
N ASN A 84 7.85 -21.89 -16.40
CA ASN A 84 8.85 -22.95 -16.47
C ASN A 84 10.27 -22.38 -16.73
N ASN A 85 10.64 -21.32 -16.01
CA ASN A 85 11.89 -20.57 -16.18
C ASN A 85 12.10 -19.98 -17.59
N GLY A 86 11.05 -19.83 -18.40
CA GLY A 86 11.14 -19.41 -19.80
C GLY A 86 11.31 -20.56 -20.78
N ASN A 87 11.39 -21.81 -20.30
CA ASN A 87 11.46 -23.01 -21.14
C ASN A 87 10.11 -23.32 -21.82
N SER A 88 9.02 -22.66 -21.42
CA SER A 88 7.73 -22.73 -22.13
C SER A 88 7.61 -21.72 -23.28
N ASN A 89 8.56 -20.79 -23.43
CA ASN A 89 8.52 -19.81 -24.52
C ASN A 89 8.58 -20.49 -25.90
N PRO A 90 8.04 -19.81 -26.94
CA PRO A 90 8.12 -20.29 -28.31
C PRO A 90 9.54 -20.70 -28.71
N ARG A 91 9.65 -21.84 -29.39
CA ARG A 91 10.92 -22.39 -29.84
C ARG A 91 11.35 -21.70 -31.13
N CYS A 92 12.51 -21.03 -31.09
CA CYS A 92 13.18 -20.51 -32.28
C CYS A 92 13.69 -21.66 -33.14
N THR A 93 14.50 -22.56 -32.58
CA THR A 93 15.03 -23.72 -33.31
C THR A 93 15.54 -24.82 -32.37
N VAL A 94 15.92 -25.96 -32.96
CA VAL A 94 16.63 -27.05 -32.30
C VAL A 94 18.06 -27.11 -32.83
N ILE A 95 19.02 -27.16 -31.92
CA ILE A 95 20.44 -27.30 -32.22
C ILE A 95 20.67 -28.75 -32.64
N SER A 96 20.92 -29.01 -33.92
CA SER A 96 21.21 -30.36 -34.42
C SER A 96 22.60 -30.83 -33.95
N SER A 97 23.63 -30.03 -34.24
CA SER A 97 24.99 -30.19 -33.74
C SER A 97 25.76 -28.88 -33.83
N ILE A 98 26.76 -28.72 -32.96
CA ILE A 98 27.78 -27.68 -33.07
C ILE A 98 29.13 -28.38 -32.88
N PRO A 99 30.08 -28.27 -33.83
CA PRO A 99 31.40 -28.89 -33.70
C PRO A 99 32.11 -28.50 -32.40
N ALA A 100 33.04 -29.34 -31.94
CA ALA A 100 33.82 -29.06 -30.73
C ALA A 100 34.55 -27.71 -30.86
N GLY A 101 34.28 -26.79 -29.92
CA GLY A 101 34.84 -25.43 -29.89
C GLY A 101 34.31 -24.51 -30.99
N GLY A 102 33.41 -25.00 -31.83
CA GLY A 102 32.78 -24.23 -32.90
C GLY A 102 31.66 -23.33 -32.37
N ALA A 103 31.37 -22.28 -33.14
CA ALA A 103 30.22 -21.41 -32.94
C ALA A 103 29.24 -21.57 -34.10
N SER A 104 27.95 -21.72 -33.80
CA SER A 104 26.88 -21.78 -34.80
C SER A 104 25.86 -20.67 -34.55
N THR A 105 25.48 -19.95 -35.62
CA THR A 105 24.44 -18.93 -35.59
C THR A 105 23.11 -19.49 -36.06
N PHE A 106 22.08 -19.27 -35.26
CA PHE A 106 20.71 -19.73 -35.50
C PHE A 106 19.80 -18.54 -35.76
N GLN A 107 19.11 -18.55 -36.90
CA GLN A 107 18.19 -17.47 -37.28
C GLN A 107 16.85 -17.64 -36.54
N CYS A 108 16.43 -16.61 -35.82
CA CYS A 108 15.19 -16.56 -35.05
C CYS A 108 14.15 -15.61 -35.64
N ASN A 109 14.37 -15.10 -36.86
CA ASN A 109 13.38 -14.38 -37.69
C ASN A 109 12.68 -13.20 -36.99
N GLY A 110 13.36 -12.52 -36.06
CA GLY A 110 12.81 -11.37 -35.36
C GLY A 110 11.81 -11.73 -34.26
N MET A 111 11.88 -12.94 -33.71
CA MET A 111 11.06 -13.37 -32.57
C MET A 111 11.16 -12.37 -31.42
N GLU A 112 10.01 -11.92 -30.93
CA GLU A 112 9.94 -10.97 -29.83
C GLU A 112 10.10 -11.70 -28.49
N GLY A 113 11.04 -11.23 -27.67
CA GLY A 113 11.22 -11.76 -26.33
C GLY A 113 12.23 -10.98 -25.50
N ARG A 114 11.95 -10.89 -24.20
CA ARG A 114 12.87 -10.43 -23.15
C ARG A 114 13.81 -11.55 -22.69
N TYR A 115 13.36 -12.80 -22.75
CA TYR A 115 14.11 -13.97 -22.28
C TYR A 115 14.55 -14.83 -23.45
N VAL A 116 15.83 -15.20 -23.47
CA VAL A 116 16.40 -16.20 -24.38
C VAL A 116 16.88 -17.40 -23.55
N ASN A 117 16.28 -18.56 -23.79
CA ASN A 117 16.52 -19.80 -23.09
C ASN A 117 17.17 -20.82 -24.00
N ILE A 118 18.20 -21.50 -23.51
CA ILE A 118 18.76 -22.72 -24.09
C ILE A 118 18.35 -23.89 -23.21
N PHE A 119 17.48 -24.75 -23.75
CA PHE A 119 16.78 -25.78 -23.00
C PHE A 119 17.03 -27.16 -23.61
N ARG A 120 17.59 -28.11 -22.84
CA ARG A 120 17.80 -29.47 -23.33
C ARG A 120 16.78 -30.43 -22.75
N ARG A 121 15.74 -30.79 -23.51
CA ARG A 121 14.73 -31.77 -23.09
C ARG A 121 15.26 -33.21 -23.18
N GLY A 122 15.03 -34.02 -22.15
CA GLY A 122 15.35 -35.45 -22.17
C GLY A 122 15.98 -35.98 -20.87
N TYR A 123 16.78 -37.04 -21.00
CA TYR A 123 17.40 -37.77 -19.89
C TYR A 123 18.54 -36.97 -19.22
N LYS A 124 18.97 -37.46 -18.05
CA LYS A 124 19.95 -36.81 -17.16
C LYS A 124 21.27 -36.50 -17.88
N GLN A 125 21.59 -35.23 -18.06
CA GLN A 125 22.82 -34.79 -18.75
C GLN A 125 23.25 -33.38 -18.29
N HIS A 126 24.43 -32.95 -18.71
CA HIS A 126 24.91 -31.58 -18.51
C HIS A 126 24.56 -30.68 -19.70
N LEU A 127 24.31 -29.40 -19.42
CA LEU A 127 24.32 -28.33 -20.41
C LEU A 127 25.57 -27.47 -20.21
N THR A 128 26.34 -27.28 -21.27
CA THR A 128 27.55 -26.46 -21.30
C THR A 128 27.48 -25.50 -22.46
N LEU A 129 27.63 -24.21 -22.20
CA LEU A 129 27.64 -23.14 -23.20
C LEU A 129 28.86 -22.27 -22.96
N CYS A 130 29.72 -22.14 -23.97
CA CYS A 130 30.95 -21.35 -23.82
C CYS A 130 30.75 -19.89 -24.20
N GLU A 131 29.85 -19.59 -25.13
CA GLU A 131 29.39 -18.22 -25.36
C GLU A 131 28.02 -18.28 -26.02
N VAL A 132 27.15 -17.34 -25.71
CA VAL A 132 25.83 -17.15 -26.31
C VAL A 132 25.74 -15.70 -26.71
N GLU A 133 25.55 -15.43 -28.00
CA GLU A 133 25.40 -14.09 -28.56
C GLU A 133 24.01 -13.87 -29.12
N VAL A 134 23.31 -12.83 -28.67
CA VAL A 134 21.93 -12.52 -29.10
C VAL A 134 21.95 -11.26 -29.94
N ASN A 135 21.69 -11.40 -31.24
CA ASN A 135 21.46 -10.25 -32.12
C ASN A 135 19.98 -9.91 -32.09
N ALA A 136 19.66 -8.68 -31.69
CA ALA A 136 18.28 -8.26 -31.54
C ALA A 136 18.13 -6.75 -31.71
N VAL A 137 16.94 -6.29 -32.09
CA VAL A 137 16.58 -4.86 -32.17
C VAL A 137 15.48 -4.54 -31.16
N PRO A 138 15.53 -3.40 -30.43
CA PRO A 138 14.48 -3.04 -29.48
C PRO A 138 13.12 -3.00 -30.16
N VAL A 139 12.06 -3.49 -29.50
CA VAL A 139 10.69 -3.35 -30.00
C VAL A 139 10.30 -1.86 -29.93
N PRO A 140 10.04 -1.18 -31.05
CA PRO A 140 9.59 0.22 -31.02
C PRO A 140 8.20 0.28 -30.37
N ILE A 141 8.01 1.17 -29.40
CA ILE A 141 6.68 1.51 -28.90
C ILE A 141 5.96 2.24 -30.04
N GLU A 142 4.99 1.58 -30.69
CA GLU A 142 4.13 2.22 -31.68
C GLU A 142 3.21 3.23 -30.99
N VAL A 143 3.67 4.47 -30.92
CA VAL A 143 2.80 5.63 -30.68
C VAL A 143 2.16 5.98 -32.03
N LYS A 144 0.84 5.77 -32.19
CA LYS A 144 0.12 6.25 -33.37
C LYS A 144 0.28 7.78 -33.50
N PRO A 145 0.51 8.31 -34.71
CA PRO A 145 0.96 9.68 -34.91
C PRO A 145 -0.22 10.66 -34.90
N ILE A 146 -0.15 11.66 -34.02
CA ILE A 146 -0.89 12.91 -34.20
C ILE A 146 -0.03 13.80 -35.10
N ILE A 147 -0.68 14.34 -36.14
CA ILE A 147 -0.08 15.14 -37.21
C ILE A 147 0.72 16.32 -36.64
N LEU A 148 1.95 16.44 -37.13
CA LEU A 148 2.92 17.50 -36.90
C LEU A 148 2.35 18.89 -37.25
N ASN A 149 2.45 19.82 -36.31
CA ASN A 149 2.91 21.17 -36.66
C ASN A 149 4.39 21.28 -36.30
N ARG A 150 5.12 21.85 -37.26
CA ARG A 150 6.55 21.73 -37.51
C ARG A 150 7.34 22.82 -36.79
N LEU A 151 8.42 22.37 -36.14
CA LEU A 151 9.68 23.04 -35.77
C LEU A 151 9.62 24.29 -34.88
N GLU A 152 10.24 24.16 -33.71
CA GLU A 152 11.45 24.93 -33.42
C GLU A 152 12.44 24.06 -32.63
N MET A 153 13.62 23.86 -33.23
CA MET A 153 14.83 23.42 -32.52
C MET A 153 15.31 24.60 -31.68
N THR A 154 15.42 24.45 -30.37
CA THR A 154 16.07 25.45 -29.50
C THR A 154 17.12 24.77 -28.63
N GLU A 155 18.37 25.07 -28.99
CA GLU A 155 19.67 25.00 -28.28
C GLU A 155 20.05 23.79 -27.36
N PRO A 156 21.31 23.32 -27.41
CA PRO A 156 21.82 22.35 -26.45
C PRO A 156 21.86 22.94 -25.02
N PRO A 157 21.46 22.20 -23.97
CA PRO A 157 21.45 22.67 -22.59
C PRO A 157 22.86 23.07 -22.11
N LYS A 158 22.97 24.29 -21.55
CA LYS A 158 24.25 24.99 -21.31
C LYS A 158 24.87 24.81 -19.91
N GLU A 159 24.18 24.27 -18.89
CA GLU A 159 24.71 24.25 -17.50
C GLU A 159 24.99 22.84 -16.96
N ASN A 160 26.18 22.62 -16.37
CA ASN A 160 26.54 21.42 -15.60
C ASN A 160 25.88 21.48 -14.21
N VAL A 161 24.75 20.80 -14.05
CA VAL A 161 23.98 20.80 -12.79
C VAL A 161 24.61 19.95 -11.68
N ALA A 162 25.64 19.14 -12.00
CA ALA A 162 26.39 18.36 -11.03
C ALA A 162 27.53 19.15 -10.35
N LEU A 163 27.92 20.31 -10.91
CA LEU A 163 29.04 21.11 -10.42
C LEU A 163 28.88 21.49 -8.93
N ASN A 164 29.90 21.17 -8.14
CA ASN A 164 30.00 21.38 -6.68
C ASN A 164 28.83 20.81 -5.86
N LYS A 165 28.17 19.78 -6.38
CA LYS A 165 27.09 19.08 -5.66
C LYS A 165 27.64 18.01 -4.73
N PRO A 166 26.91 17.62 -3.66
CA PRO A 166 27.35 16.57 -2.75
C PRO A 166 27.52 15.25 -3.49
N ALA A 167 28.75 14.75 -3.54
CA ALA A 167 29.08 13.45 -4.10
C ALA A 167 29.57 12.49 -3.02
N ILE A 168 29.17 11.22 -3.12
CA ILE A 168 29.60 10.13 -2.24
C ILE A 168 29.98 8.89 -3.07
N GLN A 169 30.73 7.96 -2.48
CA GLN A 169 31.13 6.72 -3.15
C GLN A 169 31.19 5.55 -2.16
N SER A 170 31.17 4.33 -2.69
CA SER A 170 31.07 3.08 -1.93
C SER A 170 32.21 2.84 -0.94
N SER A 171 33.40 3.34 -1.25
CA SER A 171 34.55 3.40 -0.34
C SER A 171 35.55 4.40 -0.89
N GLN A 172 36.50 4.87 -0.07
CA GLN A 172 37.56 5.77 -0.51
C GLN A 172 38.93 5.10 -0.40
N TYR A 173 39.72 5.10 -1.47
CA TYR A 173 41.04 4.47 -1.50
C TYR A 173 42.05 5.16 -0.58
N ASN A 174 42.17 6.49 -0.69
CA ASN A 174 43.00 7.33 0.18
C ASN A 174 42.50 8.79 0.17
N TYR A 175 43.16 9.68 0.91
CA TYR A 175 42.75 11.10 1.04
C TYR A 175 42.73 11.88 -0.29
N LEU A 176 43.40 11.41 -1.35
CA LEU A 176 43.43 12.05 -2.67
C LEU A 176 42.24 11.66 -3.56
N GLY A 177 41.57 10.55 -3.26
CA GLY A 177 40.47 9.99 -4.06
C GLY A 177 39.07 10.37 -3.59
N SER A 178 38.86 11.61 -3.13
CA SER A 178 37.58 12.08 -2.60
C SER A 178 36.47 12.00 -3.67
N PRO A 179 35.23 11.59 -3.34
CA PRO A 179 34.13 11.56 -4.31
C PRO A 179 33.78 12.95 -4.86
N SER A 180 34.01 14.02 -4.08
CA SER A 180 33.78 15.41 -4.50
C SER A 180 34.64 15.84 -5.68
N ASN A 181 35.78 15.18 -5.90
CA ASN A 181 36.70 15.52 -6.97
C ASN A 181 36.11 15.26 -8.36
N ALA A 182 35.10 14.40 -8.48
CA ALA A 182 34.46 14.10 -9.76
C ALA A 182 33.36 15.11 -10.15
N VAL A 183 33.15 16.16 -9.35
CA VAL A 183 32.16 17.23 -9.59
C VAL A 183 32.73 18.60 -9.24
N ASP A 184 34.05 18.74 -9.18
CA ASP A 184 34.70 19.98 -8.76
C ASP A 184 34.95 20.94 -9.93
N GLY A 185 34.68 20.49 -11.17
CA GLY A 185 34.91 21.26 -12.39
C GLY A 185 36.35 21.18 -12.91
N GLY A 186 37.18 20.31 -12.32
CA GLY A 186 38.55 20.05 -12.71
C GLY A 186 38.64 18.89 -13.69
N HIS A 187 39.15 19.13 -14.90
CA HIS A 187 39.32 18.08 -15.91
C HIS A 187 40.71 17.41 -15.88
N SER A 188 41.48 17.54 -14.80
CA SER A 188 42.78 16.88 -14.75
C SER A 188 42.58 15.37 -14.63
N SER A 189 42.98 14.65 -15.68
CA SER A 189 42.86 13.19 -15.73
C SER A 189 43.92 12.50 -14.85
N ARG A 190 44.88 13.23 -14.27
CA ARG A 190 45.93 12.72 -13.37
C ARG A 190 45.46 12.63 -11.93
N TYR A 191 45.48 11.41 -11.37
CA TYR A 191 45.15 11.18 -9.97
C TYR A 191 46.08 11.91 -8.98
N SER A 192 47.35 12.09 -9.37
CA SER A 192 48.33 12.84 -8.57
C SER A 192 48.00 14.33 -8.39
N GLU A 193 47.12 14.89 -9.24
CA GLU A 193 46.73 16.31 -9.21
C GLU A 193 45.46 16.58 -8.39
N ARG A 194 44.96 15.59 -7.62
CA ARG A 194 43.80 15.70 -6.71
C ARG A 194 42.44 15.94 -7.38
N SER A 195 42.33 15.73 -8.69
CA SER A 195 41.11 15.98 -9.46
C SER A 195 40.35 14.70 -9.83
N CYS A 196 40.58 13.56 -9.16
CA CYS A 196 39.83 12.34 -9.43
C CYS A 196 39.33 11.67 -8.15
N SER A 197 38.11 11.15 -8.20
CA SER A 197 37.57 10.23 -7.20
C SER A 197 38.19 8.84 -7.35
N ARG A 198 38.28 8.07 -6.25
CA ARG A 198 38.73 6.68 -6.30
C ARG A 198 38.24 5.83 -5.14
N THR A 199 37.59 4.71 -5.48
CA THR A 199 37.21 3.68 -4.51
C THR A 199 38.33 2.71 -4.21
N LYS A 200 38.23 2.00 -3.06
CA LYS A 200 39.04 0.79 -2.84
C LYS A 200 38.64 -0.28 -3.85
N THR A 201 39.52 -1.26 -4.04
CA THR A 201 39.16 -2.50 -4.74
C THR A 201 38.14 -3.26 -3.91
N GLN A 202 36.96 -3.47 -4.47
CA GLN A 202 35.82 -4.10 -3.79
C GLN A 202 34.89 -4.76 -4.81
N THR A 203 33.85 -5.42 -4.31
CA THR A 203 32.73 -5.85 -5.15
C THR A 203 31.77 -4.68 -5.35
N ASP A 204 31.30 -4.52 -6.58
CA ASP A 204 30.27 -3.58 -7.00
C ASP A 204 30.52 -2.11 -6.54
N PRO A 205 31.71 -1.53 -6.80
CA PRO A 205 32.00 -0.14 -6.43
C PRO A 205 31.06 0.85 -7.15
N TRP A 206 30.71 1.94 -6.46
CA TRP A 206 29.80 2.94 -6.99
C TRP A 206 30.16 4.35 -6.54
N TRP A 207 29.77 5.33 -7.34
CA TRP A 207 29.85 6.76 -7.06
C TRP A 207 28.50 7.40 -7.36
N ARG A 208 28.10 8.41 -6.57
CA ARG A 208 26.83 9.12 -6.74
C ARG A 208 26.97 10.59 -6.43
N VAL A 209 26.29 11.43 -7.21
CA VAL A 209 26.03 12.83 -6.89
C VAL A 209 24.54 13.08 -6.61
N ASP A 210 24.26 13.87 -5.57
CA ASP A 210 22.93 14.42 -5.29
C ASP A 210 22.79 15.81 -5.92
N LEU A 211 22.00 15.92 -6.99
CA LEU A 211 21.72 17.18 -7.70
C LEU A 211 20.85 18.14 -6.88
N LEU A 212 20.47 17.77 -5.64
CA LEU A 212 19.65 18.48 -4.65
C LEU A 212 18.16 18.57 -4.99
N ARG A 213 17.83 18.58 -6.28
CA ARG A 213 16.47 18.51 -6.81
C ARG A 213 16.43 17.70 -8.11
N PRO A 214 15.26 17.22 -8.54
CA PRO A 214 15.16 16.49 -9.80
C PRO A 214 15.44 17.39 -11.00
N TYR A 215 16.30 16.94 -11.91
CA TYR A 215 16.56 17.58 -13.20
C TYR A 215 16.19 16.63 -14.34
N ASN A 216 15.73 17.18 -15.47
CA ASN A 216 15.64 16.44 -16.74
C ASN A 216 17.04 16.34 -17.35
N VAL A 217 17.81 15.35 -16.91
CA VAL A 217 19.19 15.18 -17.35
C VAL A 217 19.20 14.65 -18.78
N THR A 218 19.70 15.48 -19.68
CA THR A 218 19.75 15.19 -21.12
C THR A 218 21.04 14.48 -21.50
N MET A 219 22.15 14.85 -20.89
CA MET A 219 23.49 14.33 -21.18
C MET A 219 24.31 14.21 -19.90
N VAL A 220 25.15 13.19 -19.84
CA VAL A 220 26.15 13.00 -18.77
C VAL A 220 27.51 12.88 -19.43
N THR A 221 28.47 13.70 -19.04
CA THR A 221 29.83 13.67 -19.58
C THR A 221 30.77 13.16 -18.51
N ILE A 222 31.61 12.17 -18.83
CA ILE A 222 32.55 11.57 -17.87
C ILE A 222 33.97 11.68 -18.42
N THR A 223 34.92 12.09 -17.57
CA THR A 223 36.36 12.13 -17.87
C THR A 223 37.06 10.96 -17.16
N ASN A 224 37.74 10.10 -17.93
CA ASN A 224 38.48 8.97 -17.37
C ASN A 224 39.81 9.39 -16.73
N ARG A 225 40.35 8.49 -15.91
CA ARG A 225 41.70 8.60 -15.39
C ARG A 225 42.78 8.30 -16.45
N GLU A 226 43.87 9.02 -16.33
CA GLU A 226 45.07 9.01 -17.16
C GLU A 226 46.18 8.06 -16.68
N ASP A 227 46.54 8.17 -15.40
CA ASP A 227 47.79 7.68 -14.83
C ASP A 227 47.62 6.33 -14.11
N GLY A 228 46.93 5.38 -14.74
CA GLY A 228 46.61 4.06 -14.16
C GLY A 228 46.07 3.02 -15.15
N GLU A 229 45.08 2.24 -14.72
CA GLU A 229 44.35 1.24 -15.53
C GLU A 229 42.99 1.82 -15.99
N PRO A 230 42.92 2.49 -17.15
CA PRO A 230 41.74 3.23 -17.62
C PRO A 230 40.57 2.32 -18.02
N GLU A 231 40.86 1.08 -18.41
CA GLU A 231 39.90 0.06 -18.84
C GLU A 231 39.03 -0.46 -17.67
N ILE A 232 39.36 -0.13 -16.42
CA ILE A 232 38.64 -0.63 -15.25
C ILE A 232 37.18 -0.15 -15.20
N ILE A 233 36.90 1.05 -15.70
CA ILE A 233 35.55 1.62 -15.77
C ILE A 233 34.65 0.90 -16.80
N ASP A 234 35.23 0.04 -17.65
CA ASP A 234 34.47 -0.71 -18.64
C ASP A 234 33.46 -1.64 -17.95
N GLY A 235 32.20 -1.50 -18.35
CA GLY A 235 31.05 -2.12 -17.73
C GLY A 235 30.32 -1.25 -16.69
N ALA A 236 30.79 -0.03 -16.40
CA ALA A 236 30.10 0.86 -15.47
C ALA A 236 28.75 1.37 -16.04
N GLU A 237 27.74 1.40 -15.20
CA GLU A 237 26.37 1.80 -15.50
C GLU A 237 26.09 3.22 -15.00
N ILE A 238 25.57 4.08 -15.87
CA ILE A 238 25.10 5.43 -15.53
C ILE A 238 23.60 5.34 -15.24
N ARG A 239 23.17 5.71 -14.05
CA ARG A 239 21.78 5.58 -13.59
C ARG A 239 21.27 6.91 -13.04
N ILE A 240 20.06 7.30 -13.43
CA ILE A 240 19.47 8.59 -13.07
C ILE A 240 18.06 8.37 -12.54
N GLY A 241 17.78 8.90 -11.35
CA GLY A 241 16.44 8.78 -10.77
C GLY A 241 16.32 9.46 -9.41
N ASN A 242 15.18 9.25 -8.76
CA ASN A 242 14.87 9.86 -7.46
C ASN A 242 14.95 8.87 -6.30
N SER A 243 15.23 7.59 -6.56
CA SER A 243 15.35 6.56 -5.52
C SER A 243 16.78 6.48 -4.98
N LEU A 244 16.91 6.23 -3.68
CA LEU A 244 18.18 5.88 -3.04
C LEU A 244 18.30 4.38 -2.77
N GLU A 245 17.33 3.58 -3.19
CA GLU A 245 17.36 2.13 -3.06
C GLU A 245 18.60 1.55 -3.75
N ASN A 246 19.29 0.62 -3.07
CA ASN A 246 20.61 0.12 -3.48
C ASN A 246 21.60 1.28 -3.78
N HIS A 247 21.63 2.28 -2.90
CA HIS A 247 22.40 3.52 -3.05
C HIS A 247 22.07 4.36 -4.29
N GLY A 248 20.95 4.10 -4.96
CA GLY A 248 20.58 4.71 -6.24
C GLY A 248 21.01 3.88 -7.46
N ASN A 249 21.66 2.73 -7.25
CA ASN A 249 22.06 1.81 -8.33
C ASN A 249 20.86 1.02 -8.90
N ASN A 250 19.66 1.13 -8.30
CA ASN A 250 18.41 0.62 -8.86
C ASN A 250 17.66 1.66 -9.70
N ASN A 251 18.13 2.92 -9.76
CA ASN A 251 17.51 3.93 -10.60
C ASN A 251 17.56 3.54 -12.09
N PRO A 252 16.63 4.05 -12.92
CA PRO A 252 16.63 3.82 -14.35
C PRO A 252 18.01 4.00 -14.97
N LEU A 253 18.38 3.05 -15.83
CA LEU A 253 19.64 3.08 -16.55
C LEU A 253 19.57 4.17 -17.62
N CYS A 254 20.51 5.11 -17.58
CA CYS A 254 20.78 6.03 -18.68
C CYS A 254 21.59 5.31 -19.78
N ASP A 255 22.78 4.80 -19.44
CA ASP A 255 23.65 4.09 -20.39
C ASP A 255 24.68 3.20 -19.64
N VAL A 256 25.44 2.40 -20.36
CA VAL A 256 26.58 1.61 -19.82
C VAL A 256 27.85 1.97 -20.60
N ILE A 257 28.92 2.24 -19.88
CA ILE A 257 30.26 2.51 -20.41
C ILE A 257 30.82 1.19 -20.94
N SER A 258 30.82 1.01 -22.27
CA SER A 258 31.18 -0.26 -22.91
C SER A 258 32.68 -0.43 -23.17
N SER A 259 33.36 0.67 -23.49
CA SER A 259 34.82 0.77 -23.57
C SER A 259 35.21 2.24 -23.41
N PHE A 260 36.22 2.49 -22.59
CA PHE A 260 36.69 3.82 -22.24
C PHE A 260 38.21 3.91 -22.39
N PRO A 261 38.72 4.21 -23.60
CA PRO A 261 40.14 4.41 -23.80
C PRO A 261 40.69 5.42 -22.80
N ALA A 262 41.96 5.23 -22.42
CA ALA A 262 42.69 6.20 -21.64
C ALA A 262 42.49 7.61 -22.23
N TRP A 263 42.27 8.63 -21.39
CA TRP A 263 42.24 10.06 -21.79
C TRP A 263 41.00 10.58 -22.53
N GLU A 264 39.95 9.79 -22.73
CA GLU A 264 38.73 10.30 -23.37
C GLU A 264 37.73 10.87 -22.36
N THR A 265 37.22 12.07 -22.66
CA THR A 265 35.98 12.58 -22.08
C THR A 265 34.86 12.24 -23.04
N LYS A 266 33.82 11.55 -22.56
CA LYS A 266 32.71 11.10 -23.42
C LYS A 266 31.38 11.50 -22.83
N THR A 267 30.48 11.83 -23.74
CA THR A 267 29.11 12.23 -23.41
C THR A 267 28.13 11.12 -23.73
N PHE A 268 27.34 10.77 -22.72
CA PHE A 268 26.28 9.77 -22.76
C PHE A 268 24.93 10.48 -22.80
N HIS A 269 24.03 10.03 -23.66
CA HIS A 269 22.76 10.72 -23.93
C HIS A 269 21.61 10.08 -23.16
N CYS A 270 21.18 10.74 -22.08
CA CYS A 270 20.18 10.23 -21.14
C CYS A 270 18.72 10.59 -21.49
N ARG A 271 18.47 11.15 -22.68
CA ARG A 271 17.12 11.43 -23.23
C ARG A 271 16.17 12.22 -22.31
N GLY A 272 16.71 13.05 -21.41
CA GLY A 272 15.92 13.87 -20.49
C GLY A 272 15.37 13.09 -19.30
N GLN A 273 16.04 12.02 -18.86
CA GLN A 273 15.66 11.26 -17.66
C GLN A 273 15.56 12.18 -16.43
N LEU A 274 14.40 12.14 -15.77
CA LEU A 274 14.13 12.92 -14.57
C LEU A 274 14.77 12.25 -13.36
N GLY A 275 15.72 12.91 -12.70
CA GLY A 275 16.32 12.39 -11.48
C GLY A 275 17.05 13.43 -10.64
N ARG A 276 17.00 13.25 -9.32
CA ARG A 276 17.77 13.99 -8.32
C ARG A 276 19.14 13.35 -8.11
N TYR A 277 19.26 12.04 -8.26
CA TYR A 277 20.50 11.29 -8.07
C TYR A 277 21.03 10.81 -9.41
N LEU A 278 22.32 11.02 -9.63
CA LEU A 278 23.07 10.44 -10.72
C LEU A 278 24.13 9.51 -10.13
N ASN A 279 24.04 8.24 -10.51
CA ASN A 279 24.86 7.13 -10.03
C ASN A 279 25.73 6.58 -11.16
N ILE A 280 27.00 6.32 -10.85
CA ILE A 280 27.91 5.54 -11.67
C ILE A 280 28.21 4.25 -10.90
N PHE A 281 27.73 3.13 -11.39
CA PHE A 281 27.76 1.83 -10.72
C PHE A 281 28.59 0.84 -11.53
N LEU A 282 29.68 0.29 -10.99
CA LEU A 282 30.52 -0.66 -11.70
C LEU A 282 30.32 -2.08 -11.12
N PRO A 283 29.47 -2.92 -11.74
CA PRO A 283 29.22 -4.26 -11.26
C PRO A 283 30.42 -5.19 -11.47
N GLY A 284 30.72 -6.03 -10.49
CA GLY A 284 31.76 -7.05 -10.55
C GLY A 284 32.58 -7.17 -9.26
N CYS A 285 33.21 -8.33 -9.07
CA CYS A 285 34.12 -8.56 -7.96
C CYS A 285 35.51 -8.00 -8.26
N ASN A 286 36.23 -7.52 -7.23
CA ASN A 286 37.59 -6.99 -7.32
C ASN A 286 37.74 -5.82 -8.32
N LYS A 287 36.74 -4.94 -8.38
CA LYS A 287 36.74 -3.72 -9.20
C LYS A 287 37.05 -2.50 -8.33
N HIS A 288 37.52 -1.41 -8.93
CA HIS A 288 37.56 -0.11 -8.28
C HIS A 288 37.11 0.97 -9.25
N LEU A 289 36.39 1.98 -8.79
CA LEU A 289 35.89 3.05 -9.64
C LEU A 289 36.75 4.29 -9.45
N ALA A 290 37.20 4.88 -10.56
CA ALA A 290 37.90 6.16 -10.56
C ALA A 290 37.28 7.07 -11.62
N LEU A 291 36.79 8.23 -11.19
CA LEU A 291 36.14 9.22 -12.06
C LEU A 291 36.82 10.55 -11.85
N CYS A 292 37.35 11.15 -12.91
CA CYS A 292 38.03 12.43 -12.82
C CYS A 292 37.06 13.60 -12.93
N GLU A 293 36.06 13.52 -13.80
CA GLU A 293 34.97 14.51 -13.80
C GLU A 293 33.69 13.86 -14.30
N VAL A 294 32.55 14.30 -13.74
CA VAL A 294 31.19 13.88 -14.10
C VAL A 294 30.32 15.13 -14.22
N GLU A 295 30.04 15.53 -15.45
CA GLU A 295 29.10 16.62 -15.74
C GLU A 295 27.71 16.08 -16.02
N ALA A 296 26.68 16.72 -15.50
CA ALA A 296 25.29 16.46 -15.86
C ALA A 296 24.69 17.69 -16.54
N ARG A 297 24.28 17.59 -17.81
CA ARG A 297 23.60 18.67 -18.52
C ARG A 297 22.10 18.41 -18.55
N ALA A 298 21.32 19.38 -18.12
CA ALA A 298 19.87 19.29 -18.04
C ALA A 298 19.19 20.47 -18.72
N ASN A 299 18.01 20.24 -19.27
CA ASN A 299 17.13 21.33 -19.72
C ASN A 299 16.42 21.96 -18.52
N PRO A 300 16.25 23.29 -18.47
CA PRO A 300 15.38 23.91 -17.49
C PRO A 300 13.96 23.34 -17.64
N VAL A 301 13.35 22.97 -16.52
CA VAL A 301 11.96 22.53 -16.48
C VAL A 301 11.11 23.75 -16.85
N LYS A 302 10.44 23.74 -18.02
CA LYS A 302 9.52 24.81 -18.42
C LYS A 302 8.40 24.91 -17.38
N GLY A 303 8.48 25.97 -16.58
CA GLY A 303 7.68 26.19 -15.39
C GLY A 303 8.23 27.31 -14.50
N GLU A 304 9.51 27.67 -14.63
CA GLU A 304 10.07 28.85 -13.96
C GLU A 304 11.24 29.44 -14.78
N GLU A 305 10.96 30.35 -15.72
CA GLU A 305 11.91 31.41 -16.04
C GLU A 305 11.18 32.73 -16.26
N GLY A 306 11.63 33.73 -15.51
CA GLY A 306 11.21 35.12 -15.52
C GLY A 306 12.15 35.92 -14.63
N GLU A 307 13.43 35.95 -15.07
CA GLU A 307 14.44 37.03 -14.94
C GLU A 307 14.83 37.51 -13.53
N ASP A 308 16.10 37.56 -13.11
CA ASP A 308 17.21 38.27 -13.77
C ASP A 308 18.59 37.73 -13.31
N VAL A 309 19.50 37.52 -14.26
CA VAL A 309 20.94 37.71 -14.04
C VAL A 309 21.31 39.08 -14.63
N PRO A 310 21.57 40.12 -13.82
CA PRO A 310 22.17 41.35 -14.31
C PRO A 310 23.71 41.31 -14.23
N PRO A 311 24.41 42.12 -15.03
CA PRO A 311 25.85 42.09 -15.22
C PRO A 311 26.61 42.57 -13.98
N LYS A 312 27.80 41.99 -13.72
CA LYS A 312 28.79 42.58 -12.80
C LYS A 312 29.63 43.65 -13.52
N PRO A 313 30.29 44.59 -12.83
CA PRO A 313 29.94 45.19 -11.53
C PRO A 313 30.18 46.73 -11.49
N ALA A 314 29.34 47.50 -10.78
CA ALA A 314 29.80 48.69 -10.06
C ALA A 314 28.78 49.15 -9.01
N GLN A 315 29.25 49.14 -7.75
CA GLN A 315 28.81 50.00 -6.64
C GLN A 315 27.42 49.79 -6.00
N ARG A 316 27.43 49.01 -4.90
CA ARG A 316 26.94 49.36 -3.54
C ARG A 316 25.69 50.29 -3.50
N LYS A 317 24.51 49.87 -3.04
CA LYS A 317 24.17 49.45 -1.65
C LYS A 317 22.68 49.03 -1.53
N ALA A 318 22.45 47.98 -0.75
CA ALA A 318 21.29 47.66 0.10
C ALA A 318 19.87 47.50 -0.51
N ARG A 319 19.47 46.24 -0.74
CA ARG A 319 18.07 45.77 -0.63
C ARG A 319 18.00 44.60 0.36
N ALA A 320 16.94 44.58 1.16
CA ALA A 320 16.66 43.59 2.21
C ALA A 320 16.41 42.19 1.62
N LYS A 321 16.93 41.16 2.30
CA LYS A 321 16.90 39.73 1.96
C LYS A 321 15.75 39.00 2.66
N CYS A 322 15.18 37.99 2.01
CA CYS A 322 14.52 36.85 2.68
C CYS A 322 15.58 35.93 3.36
N PRO A 323 15.25 35.19 4.44
CA PRO A 323 16.24 34.48 5.26
C PRO A 323 16.75 33.17 4.63
N ASN A 324 18.08 32.98 4.68
CA ASN A 324 18.78 31.72 4.35
C ASN A 324 18.39 30.61 5.34
N THR A 325 17.87 29.48 4.86
CA THR A 325 17.82 28.21 5.62
C THR A 325 19.13 27.44 5.44
N LYS A 326 19.69 26.92 6.55
CA LYS A 326 20.95 26.17 6.57
C LYS A 326 20.66 24.75 7.08
N LEU A 327 21.22 23.73 6.45
CA LEU A 327 21.19 22.36 6.96
C LEU A 327 21.98 22.33 8.29
N VAL A 328 21.34 21.92 9.38
CA VAL A 328 21.97 21.82 10.70
C VAL A 328 22.04 20.35 11.10
N PHE A 329 23.22 19.90 11.54
CA PHE A 329 23.40 18.59 12.15
C PHE A 329 23.32 18.78 13.67
N GLU A 330 22.24 18.30 14.28
CA GLU A 330 22.05 18.35 15.73
C GLU A 330 22.54 17.04 16.36
N ASN A 331 23.14 17.11 17.56
CA ASN A 331 23.41 15.92 18.35
C ASN A 331 22.08 15.42 18.95
N ALA A 332 21.41 14.53 18.22
CA ALA A 332 20.15 13.90 18.59
C ALA A 332 20.25 12.99 19.83
N ALA A 333 21.46 12.62 20.26
CA ALA A 333 21.63 11.90 21.52
C ALA A 333 21.37 12.79 22.74
N THR A 334 21.41 14.12 22.57
CA THR A 334 21.05 15.02 23.68
C THR A 334 19.56 14.88 24.00
N GLY A 335 19.26 14.55 25.26
CA GLY A 335 17.89 14.42 25.74
C GLY A 335 17.29 13.05 25.45
N GLY A 336 18.06 12.14 24.83
CA GLY A 336 17.74 10.72 24.76
C GLY A 336 18.03 10.02 26.08
N THR A 337 17.54 8.78 26.21
CA THR A 337 17.77 7.96 27.41
C THR A 337 18.81 6.90 27.11
N ALA A 338 19.95 6.95 27.81
CA ALA A 338 21.00 5.95 27.69
C ALA A 338 20.80 4.79 28.66
N SER A 339 21.12 3.58 28.21
CA SER A 339 21.11 2.35 28.99
C SER A 339 22.28 1.46 28.56
N GLN A 340 22.72 0.57 29.44
CA GLN A 340 23.82 -0.34 29.15
C GLN A 340 23.60 -1.69 29.82
N SER A 341 24.28 -2.73 29.35
CA SER A 341 24.13 -4.12 29.79
C SER A 341 24.38 -4.31 31.30
N SER A 342 25.36 -3.59 31.86
CA SER A 342 25.66 -3.62 33.30
C SER A 342 26.40 -2.36 33.73
N GLN A 343 26.47 -2.06 35.02
CA GLN A 343 27.18 -0.89 35.55
C GLN A 343 28.26 -1.31 36.56
N LEU A 344 29.49 -0.85 36.35
CA LEU A 344 30.64 -1.20 37.20
C LEU A 344 30.52 -0.61 38.60
N ASP A 345 30.38 0.71 38.70
CA ASP A 345 30.32 1.48 39.95
C ASP A 345 29.41 2.73 39.79
N SER A 346 29.34 3.59 40.80
CA SER A 346 28.51 4.80 40.77
C SER A 346 28.97 5.89 39.79
N LEU A 347 30.21 5.82 39.28
CA LEU A 347 30.77 6.77 38.32
C LEU A 347 30.58 6.34 36.87
N GLY A 348 30.26 5.06 36.61
CA GLY A 348 30.14 4.47 35.28
C GLY A 348 28.72 4.40 34.70
N ALA A 349 27.85 5.37 35.01
CA ALA A 349 26.45 5.36 34.56
C ALA A 349 26.32 5.50 33.03
N ALA A 350 25.31 4.87 32.43
CA ALA A 350 25.11 4.92 30.97
C ALA A 350 24.86 6.33 30.43
N SER A 351 24.18 7.18 31.22
CA SER A 351 23.87 8.58 30.92
C SER A 351 25.10 9.44 30.70
N ASN A 352 26.24 9.06 31.28
CA ASN A 352 27.48 9.84 31.17
C ASN A 352 27.97 9.90 29.72
N ALA A 353 27.66 8.88 28.90
CA ALA A 353 28.03 8.92 27.49
C ALA A 353 27.20 9.91 26.64
N ILE A 354 26.20 10.60 27.20
CA ILE A 354 25.39 11.62 26.50
C ILE A 354 25.20 12.89 27.34
N ASP A 355 26.07 13.11 28.33
CA ASP A 355 25.98 14.22 29.29
C ASP A 355 26.59 15.53 28.73
N ARG A 356 27.07 15.51 27.48
CA ARG A 356 27.72 16.61 26.76
C ARG A 356 29.08 17.01 27.33
N ASN A 357 29.72 16.14 28.09
CA ASN A 357 31.04 16.36 28.63
C ASN A 357 32.00 15.28 28.13
N ARG A 358 32.78 15.65 27.11
CA ARG A 358 33.82 14.83 26.49
C ARG A 358 35.06 14.59 27.38
N SER A 359 34.95 14.74 28.70
CA SER A 359 36.08 14.45 29.58
C SER A 359 36.46 12.98 29.45
N ALA A 360 37.70 12.74 29.04
CA ALA A 360 38.20 11.40 28.86
C ALA A 360 38.72 10.77 30.17
N MET A 361 38.66 11.49 31.29
CA MET A 361 39.13 11.04 32.60
C MET A 361 37.99 10.35 33.35
N TYR A 362 38.08 9.05 33.57
CA TYR A 362 37.01 8.30 34.26
C TYR A 362 36.70 8.83 35.67
N SER A 363 37.72 9.30 36.39
CA SER A 363 37.58 9.89 37.74
C SER A 363 36.74 11.17 37.78
N GLU A 364 36.51 11.82 36.63
CA GLU A 364 35.67 13.01 36.54
C GLU A 364 34.17 12.67 36.41
N GLY A 365 33.81 11.38 36.37
CA GLY A 365 32.42 10.92 36.42
C GLY A 365 31.64 11.14 35.13
N SER A 366 32.33 11.36 34.01
CA SER A 366 31.75 11.67 32.69
C SER A 366 31.88 10.53 31.67
N CYS A 367 32.25 9.32 32.09
CA CYS A 367 32.28 8.17 31.19
C CYS A 367 31.37 7.07 31.69
N SER A 368 30.68 6.39 30.77
CA SER A 368 29.94 5.17 31.07
C SER A 368 30.90 3.99 31.24
N HIS A 369 30.55 2.98 32.04
CA HIS A 369 31.40 1.81 32.23
C HIS A 369 30.62 0.56 32.63
N THR A 370 30.71 -0.48 31.80
CA THR A 370 30.10 -1.79 32.10
C THR A 370 30.99 -2.64 33.02
N ARG A 371 30.42 -3.69 33.63
CA ARG A 371 31.22 -4.76 34.25
C ARG A 371 31.90 -5.60 33.17
N ALA A 372 32.82 -6.47 33.60
CA ALA A 372 33.38 -7.49 32.72
C ALA A 372 32.29 -8.52 32.39
N GLU A 373 31.88 -8.61 31.13
CA GLU A 373 30.83 -9.53 30.71
C GLU A 373 31.00 -9.99 29.26
N ILE A 374 30.08 -10.83 28.79
CA ILE A 374 30.06 -11.28 27.39
C ILE A 374 29.25 -10.27 26.59
N ASP A 375 29.83 -9.80 25.50
CA ASP A 375 29.21 -8.87 24.55
C ASP A 375 28.56 -7.62 25.21
N PRO A 376 29.28 -6.88 26.08
CA PRO A 376 28.74 -5.68 26.72
C PRO A 376 28.25 -4.68 25.67
N TRP A 377 27.14 -4.02 25.99
CA TRP A 377 26.50 -3.07 25.09
C TRP A 377 26.05 -1.80 25.82
N TRP A 378 26.03 -0.72 25.07
CA TRP A 378 25.46 0.57 25.45
C TRP A 378 24.48 1.00 24.35
N ARG A 379 23.36 1.61 24.73
CA ARG A 379 22.32 2.07 23.81
C ARG A 379 21.81 3.44 24.24
N VAL A 380 21.55 4.31 23.27
CA VAL A 380 20.71 5.49 23.46
C VAL A 380 19.40 5.34 22.69
N ASP A 381 18.28 5.60 23.37
CA ASP A 381 16.99 5.87 22.74
C ASP A 381 16.90 7.37 22.45
N LEU A 382 16.83 7.73 21.17
CA LEU A 382 16.76 9.12 20.72
C LEU A 382 15.36 9.75 20.90
N GLY A 383 14.40 9.01 21.48
CA GLY A 383 13.02 9.43 21.72
C GLY A 383 12.11 9.38 20.49
N ARG A 384 12.68 9.55 19.29
CA ARG A 384 12.00 9.42 17.99
C ARG A 384 12.94 8.86 16.93
N VAL A 385 12.40 8.51 15.76
CA VAL A 385 13.21 8.06 14.64
C VAL A 385 13.96 9.25 14.04
N HIS A 386 15.29 9.17 13.99
CA HIS A 386 16.15 10.20 13.41
C HIS A 386 16.86 9.69 12.15
N ASN A 387 17.19 10.61 11.25
CA ASN A 387 18.09 10.37 10.13
C ASN A 387 19.54 10.55 10.60
N VAL A 388 20.18 9.47 11.08
CA VAL A 388 21.52 9.48 11.68
C VAL A 388 22.57 9.51 10.58
N THR A 389 23.28 10.64 10.47
CA THR A 389 24.30 10.84 9.43
C THR A 389 25.67 10.37 9.87
N PHE A 390 26.08 10.65 11.10
CA PHE A 390 27.33 10.15 11.68
C PHE A 390 27.26 10.08 13.20
N VAL A 391 28.00 9.15 13.79
CA VAL A 391 28.11 8.95 15.24
C VAL A 391 29.54 9.25 15.67
N THR A 392 29.70 10.15 16.63
CA THR A 392 31.01 10.56 17.17
C THR A 392 31.19 9.94 18.55
N VAL A 393 32.31 9.25 18.77
CA VAL A 393 32.61 8.55 20.03
C VAL A 393 33.91 9.10 20.62
N THR A 394 33.86 9.49 21.89
CA THR A 394 35.02 9.87 22.70
C THR A 394 35.46 8.68 23.54
N ASN A 395 36.71 8.28 23.38
CA ASN A 395 37.28 7.17 24.14
C ASN A 395 37.90 7.64 25.46
N ARG A 396 38.06 6.71 26.41
CA ARG A 396 38.74 6.93 27.68
C ARG A 396 40.21 7.33 27.47
N GLY A 397 40.71 8.22 28.32
CA GLY A 397 41.97 8.94 28.18
C GLY A 397 43.02 8.70 29.25
N ASP A 398 42.60 8.31 30.46
CA ASP A 398 43.49 8.02 31.60
C ASP A 398 44.18 6.65 31.44
N GLU A 399 43.42 5.57 31.24
CA GLU A 399 43.96 4.21 31.03
C GLU A 399 42.97 3.35 30.19
N PHE A 400 43.48 2.24 29.63
CA PHE A 400 42.68 1.20 28.95
C PHE A 400 41.92 1.61 27.68
N SER A 401 42.44 2.59 26.93
CA SER A 401 41.85 3.04 25.66
C SER A 401 41.62 1.92 24.64
N ASP A 402 42.46 0.88 24.67
CA ASP A 402 42.42 -0.19 23.67
C ASP A 402 41.17 -1.09 23.80
N ARG A 403 40.44 -1.02 24.92
CA ARG A 403 39.27 -1.87 25.20
C ARG A 403 38.13 -1.72 24.20
N ILE A 404 37.91 -0.53 23.65
CA ILE A 404 36.83 -0.25 22.68
C ILE A 404 37.08 -0.88 21.29
N SER A 405 38.29 -1.37 21.03
CA SER A 405 38.67 -1.91 19.73
C SER A 405 37.82 -3.13 19.35
N GLY A 406 37.18 -3.06 18.20
CA GLY A 406 36.24 -4.07 17.70
C GLY A 406 34.78 -3.82 18.08
N ALA A 407 34.44 -2.71 18.74
CA ALA A 407 33.05 -2.37 19.02
C ALA A 407 32.26 -2.05 17.73
N GLU A 408 30.99 -2.41 17.70
CA GLU A 408 30.07 -2.24 16.57
C GLU A 408 29.04 -1.17 16.90
N ILE A 409 28.92 -0.15 16.05
CA ILE A 409 27.87 0.87 16.09
C ILE A 409 26.72 0.40 15.20
N ARG A 410 25.50 0.31 15.75
CA ARG A 410 24.30 -0.17 15.07
C ARG A 410 23.17 0.83 15.22
N VAL A 411 22.41 1.04 14.16
CA VAL A 411 21.33 2.05 14.11
C VAL A 411 20.06 1.41 13.55
N GLY A 412 18.94 1.55 14.24
CA GLY A 412 17.67 1.02 13.78
C GLY A 412 16.50 1.28 14.72
N ASN A 413 15.37 0.61 14.45
CA ASN A 413 14.11 0.80 15.18
C ASN A 413 13.70 -0.42 16.01
N HIS A 414 14.45 -1.52 15.94
CA HIS A 414 14.11 -2.77 16.64
C HIS A 414 14.88 -2.88 17.96
N LEU A 415 14.26 -3.48 18.97
CA LEU A 415 14.87 -3.77 20.28
C LEU A 415 15.24 -5.25 20.44
N ASP A 416 15.10 -6.07 19.40
CA ASP A 416 15.53 -7.46 19.43
C ASP A 416 17.02 -7.57 19.79
N ASN A 417 17.34 -8.43 20.77
CA ASN A 417 18.67 -8.52 21.36
C ASN A 417 19.18 -7.15 21.85
N ASP A 418 18.35 -6.42 22.59
CA ASP A 418 18.58 -5.06 23.09
C ASP A 418 18.85 -4.01 22.00
N GLY A 419 18.52 -4.29 20.74
CA GLY A 419 18.85 -3.46 19.58
C GLY A 419 20.21 -3.78 18.94
N ASN A 420 20.92 -4.78 19.45
CA ASN A 420 22.21 -5.23 18.90
C ASN A 420 22.06 -5.99 17.58
N ASN A 421 20.84 -6.31 17.15
CA ASN A 421 20.55 -6.88 15.84
C ASN A 421 20.24 -5.82 14.78
N ASN A 422 20.17 -4.54 15.14
CA ASN A 422 19.94 -3.46 14.19
C ASN A 422 21.08 -3.40 13.14
N PRO A 423 20.79 -2.86 11.94
CA PRO A 423 21.79 -2.70 10.88
C PRO A 423 23.09 -2.05 11.39
N LEU A 424 24.22 -2.60 10.95
CA LEU A 424 25.55 -2.12 11.30
C LEU A 424 25.84 -0.80 10.59
N CYS A 425 26.09 0.26 11.36
CA CYS A 425 26.60 1.54 10.85
C CYS A 425 28.11 1.44 10.60
N ALA A 426 28.88 1.09 11.64
CA ALA A 426 30.33 1.05 11.55
C ALA A 426 30.92 0.10 12.60
N VAL A 427 32.13 -0.38 12.35
CA VAL A 427 32.97 -1.06 13.36
C VAL A 427 34.06 -0.10 13.78
N ILE A 428 34.30 0.03 15.08
CA ILE A 428 35.34 0.85 15.69
C ILE A 428 36.65 0.04 15.69
N PRO A 429 37.60 0.30 14.77
CA PRO A 429 38.82 -0.50 14.70
C PRO A 429 39.75 -0.21 15.89
N TYR A 430 39.88 1.06 16.24
CA TYR A 430 40.69 1.60 17.33
C TYR A 430 40.37 3.09 17.50
N ILE A 431 40.31 3.58 18.74
CA ILE A 431 40.30 5.01 19.07
C ILE A 431 41.45 5.25 20.06
N PRO A 432 42.45 6.09 19.75
CA PRO A 432 43.55 6.35 20.68
C PRO A 432 43.07 6.97 22.00
N SER A 433 43.88 6.90 23.05
CA SER A 433 43.55 7.42 24.39
C SER A 433 43.06 8.86 24.36
N GLY A 434 41.85 9.09 24.88
CA GLY A 434 41.21 10.40 25.00
C GLY A 434 40.83 11.07 23.68
N GLN A 435 40.99 10.36 22.56
CA GLN A 435 40.67 10.88 21.25
C GLN A 435 39.19 10.66 20.92
N ILE A 436 38.73 11.49 19.98
CA ILE A 436 37.37 11.47 19.45
C ILE A 436 37.46 10.93 18.03
N ARG A 437 36.55 10.01 17.67
CA ARG A 437 36.41 9.55 16.28
C ARG A 437 34.96 9.59 15.84
N THR A 438 34.76 10.01 14.59
CA THR A 438 33.46 10.09 13.95
C THR A 438 33.32 8.98 12.92
N PHE A 439 32.17 8.32 12.93
CA PHE A 439 31.84 7.19 12.09
C PHE A 439 30.60 7.55 11.26
N GLU A 440 30.73 7.53 9.94
CA GLU A 440 29.64 7.87 9.03
C GLU A 440 28.63 6.73 8.93
N CYS A 441 27.37 7.02 9.27
CA CYS A 441 26.26 6.08 9.12
C CYS A 441 25.47 6.30 7.83
N GLY A 442 25.79 7.34 7.03
CA GLY A 442 25.22 7.52 5.69
C GLY A 442 23.72 7.87 5.66
N GLY A 443 23.16 8.36 6.77
CA GLY A 443 21.73 8.68 6.87
C GLY A 443 20.87 7.47 7.26
N MET A 444 21.38 6.63 8.14
CA MET A 444 20.61 5.49 8.67
C MET A 444 19.45 5.99 9.50
N VAL A 445 18.26 5.48 9.19
CA VAL A 445 17.02 5.83 9.88
C VAL A 445 16.85 4.93 11.09
N GLY A 446 16.91 5.50 12.29
CA GLY A 446 16.81 4.73 13.53
C GLY A 446 16.44 5.59 14.73
N ARG A 447 15.66 4.99 15.64
CA ARG A 447 15.38 5.53 16.98
C ARG A 447 16.44 5.10 18.00
N TYR A 448 17.04 3.94 17.82
CA TYR A 448 18.04 3.38 18.73
C TYR A 448 19.43 3.40 18.07
N VAL A 449 20.43 3.87 18.82
CA VAL A 449 21.85 3.72 18.48
C VAL A 449 22.51 2.85 19.53
N ASN A 450 23.01 1.69 19.11
CA ASN A 450 23.67 0.70 19.95
C ASN A 450 25.17 0.68 19.66
N ILE A 451 25.98 0.58 20.71
CA ILE A 451 27.40 0.27 20.64
C ILE A 451 27.62 -1.04 21.39
N ARG A 452 27.94 -2.12 20.67
CA ARG A 452 28.17 -3.46 21.23
C ARG A 452 29.62 -3.85 21.04
N LEU A 453 30.27 -4.38 22.06
CA LEU A 453 31.63 -4.90 21.96
C LEU A 453 31.65 -6.42 22.06
N PRO A 454 31.69 -7.15 20.92
CA PRO A 454 31.63 -8.61 20.92
C PRO A 454 32.91 -9.23 21.53
N GLY A 455 32.72 -10.26 22.36
CA GLY A 455 33.80 -11.00 23.03
C GLY A 455 33.45 -11.37 24.47
N ARG A 456 34.26 -12.25 25.07
CA ARG A 456 34.13 -12.65 26.49
C ARG A 456 34.95 -11.74 27.39
N GLU A 457 34.43 -11.45 28.59
CA GLU A 457 35.07 -10.63 29.63
C GLU A 457 35.53 -9.25 29.13
N LYS A 458 34.69 -8.60 28.34
CA LYS A 458 34.94 -7.24 27.84
C LYS A 458 34.36 -6.20 28.79
N TYR A 459 34.96 -5.02 28.78
CA TYR A 459 34.42 -3.81 29.39
C TYR A 459 34.14 -2.81 28.29
N LEU A 460 32.95 -2.22 28.27
CA LEU A 460 32.63 -1.13 27.38
C LEU A 460 32.65 0.17 28.19
N THR A 461 33.44 1.13 27.71
CA THR A 461 33.60 2.45 28.31
C THR A 461 33.49 3.51 27.23
N LEU A 462 32.56 4.45 27.40
CA LEU A 462 32.28 5.51 26.43
C LEU A 462 32.21 6.83 27.19
N CYS A 463 33.09 7.77 26.86
CA CYS A 463 33.12 9.07 27.54
C CYS A 463 32.19 10.10 26.91
N GLU A 464 31.87 9.95 25.62
CA GLU A 464 30.79 10.72 24.99
C GLU A 464 30.40 10.01 23.70
N VAL A 465 29.11 10.00 23.38
CA VAL A 465 28.52 9.49 22.15
C VAL A 465 27.57 10.55 21.59
N GLU A 466 27.99 11.20 20.51
CA GLU A 466 27.18 12.18 19.82
C GLU A 466 26.58 11.57 18.57
N VAL A 467 25.26 11.62 18.46
CA VAL A 467 24.53 11.10 17.32
C VAL A 467 24.09 12.28 16.47
N HIS A 468 24.78 12.52 15.36
CA HIS A 468 24.47 13.65 14.51
C HIS A 468 23.36 13.28 13.53
N ALA A 469 22.23 13.97 13.63
CA ALA A 469 21.09 13.80 12.75
C ALA A 469 20.78 15.09 11.99
N SER A 470 20.32 14.97 10.75
CA SER A 470 19.98 16.14 9.93
C SER A 470 18.61 16.71 10.34
N THR A 471 18.58 17.96 10.80
CA THR A 471 17.33 18.74 10.98
C THR A 471 17.42 20.08 10.26
N PHE A 472 16.31 20.50 9.64
CA PHE A 472 16.24 21.81 8.98
C PHE A 472 15.77 22.86 9.99
N GLN A 473 16.60 23.87 10.26
CA GLN A 473 16.22 25.02 11.09
C GLN A 473 16.53 26.38 10.42
N PRO A 474 15.69 27.41 10.65
CA PRO A 474 15.94 28.78 10.20
C PRO A 474 16.95 29.52 11.10
N VAL A 475 17.86 30.32 10.52
CA VAL A 475 18.94 31.02 11.24
C VAL A 475 18.47 32.39 11.75
N LEU A 476 18.54 32.61 13.08
CA LEU A 476 18.41 33.95 13.69
C LEU A 476 19.74 34.73 13.61
N PRO A 477 19.74 36.02 13.22
CA PRO A 477 20.96 36.84 13.23
C PRO A 477 21.33 37.35 14.64
N ARG A 478 22.62 37.30 14.98
CA ARG A 478 23.21 37.84 16.22
C ARG A 478 23.29 39.39 16.22
N PRO A 479 23.32 40.04 17.40
CA PRO A 479 23.12 41.48 17.55
C PRO A 479 24.39 42.32 17.31
N VAL A 480 24.22 43.55 16.82
CA VAL A 480 25.26 44.59 16.71
C VAL A 480 24.71 45.88 17.34
N PRO A 481 25.52 46.67 18.09
CA PRO A 481 25.05 47.47 19.21
C PRO A 481 24.55 48.88 18.88
N ALA A 482 23.89 49.46 19.88
CA ALA A 482 23.12 50.70 19.88
C ALA A 482 23.90 51.97 19.57
N ALA A 483 23.28 52.89 18.82
CA ALA A 483 23.42 54.34 19.04
C ALA A 483 22.31 55.16 18.35
N ALA A 484 21.69 56.01 19.19
CA ALA A 484 21.15 57.35 18.92
C ALA A 484 19.78 57.53 18.22
N VAL A 485 18.81 57.87 19.07
CA VAL A 485 17.50 58.53 18.86
C VAL A 485 17.70 60.03 18.52
N PRO A 486 16.73 60.72 17.89
CA PRO A 486 15.91 61.72 18.63
C PRO A 486 14.43 61.72 18.17
N ASP A 487 13.40 61.68 19.03
CA ASP A 487 12.85 62.63 20.03
C ASP A 487 11.77 63.61 19.52
N ALA A 488 10.70 63.72 20.32
CA ALA A 488 9.63 64.75 20.38
C ALA A 488 8.38 64.52 19.47
N VAL A 489 7.10 64.67 19.88
CA VAL A 489 6.42 65.40 20.98
C VAL A 489 5.10 64.69 21.35
N ALA A 490 4.71 64.79 22.63
CA ALA A 490 3.47 64.32 23.25
C ALA A 490 2.34 65.37 23.30
N SER A 491 1.05 64.96 23.29
CA SER A 491 -0.03 65.41 24.20
C SER A 491 -1.46 64.98 23.74
N LYS A 492 -2.25 64.39 24.66
CA LYS A 492 -3.69 63.97 24.59
C LYS A 492 -4.66 65.19 24.80
N PRO A 493 -6.03 65.13 24.89
CA PRO A 493 -7.01 64.00 24.79
C PRO A 493 -8.36 64.26 24.02
N TYR A 494 -8.95 63.16 23.50
CA TYR A 494 -10.38 62.79 23.27
C TYR A 494 -11.41 63.72 22.59
N LEU A 495 -11.70 63.40 21.32
CA LEU A 495 -13.01 63.12 20.68
C LEU A 495 -12.70 62.55 19.27
N THR A 496 -13.23 61.48 18.68
CA THR A 496 -14.01 60.31 19.10
C THR A 496 -14.16 59.42 17.85
N TRP A 497 -13.80 58.14 17.98
CA TRP A 497 -14.25 56.96 17.21
C TRP A 497 -13.69 56.75 15.79
N LEU A 498 -13.19 55.52 15.62
CA LEU A 498 -12.56 54.88 14.44
C LEU A 498 -11.03 55.04 14.32
N TRP A 499 -10.37 53.89 14.45
CA TRP A 499 -8.95 53.55 14.25
C TRP A 499 -7.96 53.69 15.43
N ALA A 500 -7.75 52.51 16.06
CA ALA A 500 -6.55 51.97 16.74
C ALA A 500 -6.20 52.58 18.12
N PRO A 501 -5.56 51.86 19.09
CA PRO A 501 -4.49 50.90 18.79
C PRO A 501 -4.21 49.71 19.76
N TRP A 502 -3.49 48.74 19.19
CA TRP A 502 -2.42 48.02 19.86
C TRP A 502 -1.55 48.94 20.73
N GLN A 503 -1.64 48.83 22.05
CA GLN A 503 -0.53 48.97 23.00
C GLN A 503 -1.05 48.87 24.44
N LYS A 504 -1.25 47.63 24.90
CA LYS A 504 -1.00 47.16 26.27
C LYS A 504 -1.44 45.70 26.35
N LEU A 505 -0.47 44.81 26.10
CA LEU A 505 -0.34 43.51 26.74
C LEU A 505 1.05 42.99 26.33
N HIS A 506 2.04 43.33 27.14
CA HIS A 506 3.11 42.37 27.38
C HIS A 506 2.48 41.22 28.17
N HIS A 507 2.51 40.00 27.62
CA HIS A 507 2.50 38.67 28.26
C HIS A 507 2.42 37.59 27.14
N PRO A 508 2.74 36.30 27.40
CA PRO A 508 4.08 35.72 27.41
C PRO A 508 4.17 34.53 26.42
N VAL A 509 5.29 33.80 26.44
CA VAL A 509 5.49 32.51 25.77
C VAL A 509 4.27 31.58 25.98
N ALA A 510 3.72 31.01 24.90
CA ALA A 510 2.54 30.14 24.95
C ALA A 510 2.79 28.89 25.81
N ARG A 511 1.85 28.60 26.71
CA ARG A 511 1.83 27.47 27.67
C ARG A 511 1.16 26.25 26.99
N SER A 512 1.61 25.03 27.27
CA SER A 512 0.95 23.80 26.82
C SER A 512 -0.28 23.50 27.69
N ASP A 513 -1.44 23.28 27.05
CA ASP A 513 -2.72 23.04 27.75
C ASP A 513 -2.86 21.59 28.23
N ASN A 514 -3.59 21.37 29.33
CA ASN A 514 -4.00 20.02 29.77
C ASN A 514 -5.09 19.50 28.83
N VAL A 515 -4.70 18.69 27.84
CA VAL A 515 -5.59 18.15 26.81
C VAL A 515 -6.41 16.95 27.30
N ALA A 516 -6.08 16.37 28.46
CA ALA A 516 -6.77 15.19 29.00
C ALA A 516 -8.23 15.49 29.38
N LEU A 517 -8.53 16.74 29.79
CA LEU A 517 -9.88 17.21 30.13
C LEU A 517 -10.89 17.07 28.98
N LYS A 518 -10.39 17.04 27.73
CA LYS A 518 -11.20 16.88 26.51
C LYS A 518 -11.23 15.43 26.03
N GLY A 519 -10.51 14.54 26.71
CA GLY A 519 -10.38 13.13 26.37
C GLY A 519 -11.48 12.25 26.94
N LYS A 520 -11.36 10.95 26.69
CA LYS A 520 -12.23 9.91 27.30
C LYS A 520 -11.38 8.85 27.97
N ALA A 521 -11.56 8.69 29.27
CA ALA A 521 -10.84 7.70 30.06
C ALA A 521 -11.55 6.34 30.13
N THR A 522 -10.76 5.27 30.26
CA THR A 522 -11.22 3.91 30.55
C THR A 522 -10.14 3.18 31.35
N GLN A 523 -10.51 2.12 32.08
CA GLN A 523 -9.56 1.33 32.89
C GLN A 523 -9.86 -0.16 32.82
N SER A 524 -8.87 -0.98 33.20
CA SER A 524 -8.90 -2.44 33.11
C SER A 524 -9.99 -3.11 33.95
N SER A 525 -10.32 -2.51 35.10
CA SER A 525 -11.43 -2.92 35.95
C SER A 525 -11.78 -1.79 36.92
N GLN A 526 -12.97 -1.80 37.49
CA GLN A 526 -13.43 -0.76 38.43
C GLN A 526 -13.65 -1.34 39.82
N PHE A 527 -13.00 -0.75 40.83
CA PHE A 527 -13.07 -1.24 42.21
C PHE A 527 -14.43 -0.98 42.86
N SER A 528 -14.99 0.22 42.72
CA SER A 528 -16.28 0.61 43.31
C SER A 528 -17.07 1.57 42.43
N ARG A 529 -18.31 1.90 42.82
CA ARG A 529 -19.16 2.89 42.12
C ARG A 529 -18.63 4.33 42.18
N LEU A 530 -17.61 4.63 42.99
CA LEU A 530 -17.04 5.97 43.12
C LEU A 530 -15.71 6.12 42.38
N THR A 531 -15.22 5.08 41.71
CA THR A 531 -13.83 5.03 41.21
C THR A 531 -13.77 4.84 39.70
N HIS A 532 -14.56 5.62 38.97
CA HIS A 532 -14.62 5.54 37.52
C HIS A 532 -13.32 6.03 36.88
N ALA A 533 -13.08 5.67 35.61
CA ALA A 533 -11.83 6.03 34.95
C ALA A 533 -11.75 7.53 34.66
N GLU A 534 -12.89 8.14 34.34
CA GLU A 534 -13.07 9.57 34.05
C GLU A 534 -12.71 10.48 35.21
N ASN A 535 -12.73 9.97 36.45
CA ASN A 535 -12.34 10.73 37.63
C ASN A 535 -10.89 11.22 37.54
N ALA A 536 -10.00 10.49 36.85
CA ALA A 536 -8.60 10.91 36.70
C ALA A 536 -8.37 11.95 35.58
N ILE A 537 -9.44 12.48 34.97
CA ILE A 537 -9.39 13.59 33.99
C ILE A 537 -10.54 14.58 34.23
N ASP A 538 -11.06 14.64 35.45
CA ASP A 538 -12.21 15.47 35.78
C ASP A 538 -11.83 16.92 36.13
N GLY A 539 -10.52 17.21 36.15
CA GLY A 539 -9.97 18.54 36.44
C GLY A 539 -9.89 18.86 37.93
N SER A 540 -10.16 17.91 38.80
CA SER A 540 -10.07 18.05 40.24
C SER A 540 -8.82 17.35 40.77
N LEU A 541 -7.99 18.11 41.50
CA LEU A 541 -6.81 17.58 42.19
C LEU A 541 -7.15 17.01 43.58
N ASP A 542 -8.42 16.67 43.84
CA ASP A 542 -8.84 16.12 45.13
C ASP A 542 -8.27 14.70 45.32
N THR A 543 -7.41 14.58 46.32
CA THR A 543 -6.61 13.41 46.63
C THR A 543 -7.32 12.45 47.60
N GLU A 544 -8.48 12.84 48.15
CA GLU A 544 -9.28 12.01 49.05
C GLU A 544 -10.09 10.98 48.27
N TYR A 545 -9.83 9.69 48.48
CA TYR A 545 -10.53 8.62 47.74
C TYR A 545 -12.06 8.61 47.87
N LEU A 546 -12.62 9.08 48.98
CA LEU A 546 -14.07 9.12 49.20
C LEU A 546 -14.76 10.31 48.52
N SER A 547 -14.02 11.30 48.01
CA SER A 547 -14.56 12.44 47.27
C SER A 547 -15.20 12.01 45.94
N GLY A 548 -14.78 10.85 45.41
CA GLY A 548 -15.17 10.37 44.10
C GLY A 548 -14.34 10.95 42.96
N SER A 549 -13.25 11.66 43.25
CA SER A 549 -12.34 12.28 42.27
C SER A 549 -11.14 11.39 41.89
N CYS A 550 -11.05 10.15 42.37
CA CYS A 550 -9.94 9.26 42.00
C CYS A 550 -10.42 8.01 41.23
N ALA A 551 -9.70 7.63 40.17
CA ALA A 551 -9.85 6.36 39.48
C ALA A 551 -9.18 5.23 40.29
N HIS A 552 -9.78 4.03 40.30
CA HIS A 552 -9.24 2.88 41.05
C HIS A 552 -9.64 1.54 40.44
N THR A 553 -8.65 0.70 40.15
CA THR A 553 -8.87 -0.65 39.62
C THR A 553 -9.05 -1.70 40.71
N ARG A 554 -9.61 -2.87 40.38
CA ARG A 554 -9.57 -4.05 41.26
C ARG A 554 -8.15 -4.62 41.34
N LEU A 555 -7.92 -5.47 42.33
CA LEU A 555 -6.69 -6.26 42.43
C LEU A 555 -6.63 -7.22 41.24
N GLN A 556 -5.64 -7.04 40.36
CA GLN A 556 -5.45 -7.89 39.19
C GLN A 556 -3.98 -7.91 38.77
N SER A 557 -3.62 -8.76 37.81
CA SER A 557 -2.33 -8.64 37.13
C SER A 557 -2.40 -7.51 36.11
N ASP A 558 -1.31 -6.74 36.04
CA ASP A 558 -1.11 -5.68 35.05
C ASP A 558 -2.29 -4.69 34.89
N PRO A 559 -2.83 -4.12 35.99
CA PRO A 559 -3.91 -3.13 35.90
C PRO A 559 -3.47 -1.91 35.10
N TRP A 560 -4.38 -1.37 34.30
CA TRP A 560 -4.10 -0.23 33.42
C TRP A 560 -5.26 0.76 33.37
N TRP A 561 -4.92 2.01 33.10
CA TRP A 561 -5.81 3.13 32.83
C TRP A 561 -5.39 3.78 31.51
N ARG A 562 -6.33 4.32 30.74
CA ARG A 562 -6.05 4.98 29.46
C ARG A 562 -6.99 6.14 29.23
N VAL A 563 -6.45 7.24 28.72
CA VAL A 563 -7.21 8.32 28.09
C VAL A 563 -7.02 8.34 26.58
N ASP A 564 -8.12 8.40 25.83
CA ASP A 564 -8.13 8.76 24.41
C ASP A 564 -8.24 10.29 24.31
N LEU A 565 -7.21 10.94 23.77
CA LEU A 565 -7.13 12.40 23.59
C LEU A 565 -7.97 12.89 22.40
N MET A 566 -8.76 12.02 21.76
CA MET A 566 -9.64 12.25 20.61
C MET A 566 -8.91 12.57 19.28
N ALA A 567 -7.71 13.14 19.34
CA ALA A 567 -6.86 13.46 18.20
C ALA A 567 -5.39 13.14 18.50
N LEU A 568 -4.57 13.16 17.45
CA LEU A 568 -3.13 12.97 17.58
C LEU A 568 -2.50 14.21 18.22
N HIS A 569 -1.91 14.02 19.40
CA HIS A 569 -1.23 15.08 20.13
C HIS A 569 0.26 14.77 20.25
N ARG A 570 1.08 15.83 20.22
CA ARG A 570 2.47 15.84 20.63
C ARG A 570 2.52 16.11 22.13
N VAL A 571 2.60 15.03 22.91
CA VAL A 571 2.59 15.05 24.37
C VAL A 571 3.96 15.46 24.89
N GLU A 572 4.03 16.65 25.50
CA GLU A 572 5.26 17.19 26.07
C GLU A 572 5.52 16.62 27.47
N SER A 573 4.49 16.55 28.30
CA SER A 573 4.58 15.97 29.64
C SER A 573 3.24 15.44 30.15
N VAL A 574 3.28 14.52 31.10
CA VAL A 574 2.12 13.98 31.80
C VAL A 574 2.30 14.20 33.30
N THR A 575 1.37 14.86 33.96
CA THR A 575 1.36 15.07 35.42
C THR A 575 0.40 14.08 36.06
N ILE A 576 0.85 13.36 37.09
CA ILE A 576 0.02 12.40 37.83
C ILE A 576 -0.09 12.85 39.28
N THR A 577 -1.32 12.95 39.77
CA THR A 577 -1.64 13.24 41.17
C THR A 577 -1.93 11.93 41.89
N ASN A 578 -1.16 11.66 42.95
CA ASN A 578 -1.30 10.45 43.75
C ASN A 578 -2.29 10.67 44.89
N ARG A 579 -2.87 9.57 45.37
CA ARG A 579 -3.82 9.54 46.49
C ARG A 579 -3.14 9.93 47.80
N GLU A 580 -3.84 10.65 48.68
CA GLU A 580 -3.29 11.16 49.95
C GLU A 580 -3.58 10.27 51.15
N ASP A 581 -4.78 9.70 51.26
CA ASP A 581 -5.27 9.10 52.50
C ASP A 581 -4.56 7.79 52.90
N CYS A 582 -4.08 7.01 51.92
CA CYS A 582 -3.16 5.87 52.14
C CYS A 582 -2.67 5.26 50.82
N CYS A 583 -1.64 4.43 50.91
CA CYS A 583 -1.21 3.50 49.85
C CYS A 583 -0.59 4.16 48.62
N GLU A 584 0.13 5.26 48.81
CA GLU A 584 0.82 6.03 47.77
C GLU A 584 1.82 5.17 46.98
N TRP A 585 2.47 4.21 47.66
CA TRP A 585 3.38 3.22 47.05
C TRP A 585 2.70 2.29 46.03
N ARG A 586 1.37 2.39 45.84
CA ARG A 586 0.64 1.66 44.80
C ARG A 586 0.86 2.20 43.39
N LEU A 587 1.49 3.35 43.21
CA LEU A 587 1.92 3.81 41.88
C LEU A 587 3.37 3.47 41.55
N ASP A 588 4.17 3.05 42.53
CA ASP A 588 5.56 2.68 42.32
C ASP A 588 5.67 1.54 41.30
N GLY A 589 6.49 1.80 40.28
CA GLY A 589 6.72 0.93 39.12
C GLY A 589 5.65 1.00 38.03
N ALA A 590 4.73 1.98 38.06
CA ALA A 590 3.81 2.18 36.94
C ALA A 590 4.53 2.79 35.73
N GLU A 591 4.12 2.43 34.53
CA GLU A 591 4.68 2.92 33.26
C GLU A 591 3.64 3.79 32.55
N ILE A 592 4.05 4.97 32.10
CA ILE A 592 3.27 5.89 31.28
C ILE A 592 3.64 5.62 29.83
N LEU A 593 2.69 5.34 28.95
CA LEU A 593 2.91 5.01 27.54
C LEU A 593 2.09 5.95 26.65
N VAL A 594 2.68 6.40 25.56
CA VAL A 594 2.06 7.35 24.63
C VAL A 594 2.15 6.80 23.22
N GLY A 595 1.02 6.69 22.52
CA GLY A 595 1.02 6.23 21.13
C GLY A 595 -0.35 6.14 20.48
N ASN A 596 -0.40 5.47 19.33
CA ASN A 596 -1.59 5.39 18.47
C ASN A 596 -2.16 3.98 18.35
N SER A 597 -1.44 2.97 18.83
CA SER A 597 -1.91 1.58 18.79
C SER A 597 -2.85 1.30 19.97
N LEU A 598 -3.89 0.52 19.71
CA LEU A 598 -4.72 -0.09 20.76
C LEU A 598 -4.38 -1.56 21.00
N GLU A 599 -3.31 -2.07 20.38
CA GLU A 599 -2.77 -3.39 20.68
C GLU A 599 -2.45 -3.50 22.18
N ASN A 600 -2.84 -4.63 22.79
CA ASN A 600 -2.83 -4.82 24.24
C ASN A 600 -3.44 -3.63 25.02
N ASN A 601 -4.60 -3.13 24.55
CA ASN A 601 -5.27 -1.95 25.09
C ASN A 601 -4.45 -0.64 25.05
N GLY A 602 -3.40 -0.57 24.23
CA GLY A 602 -2.47 0.57 24.18
C GLY A 602 -1.29 0.42 25.13
N ASN A 603 -1.21 -0.68 25.90
CA ASN A 603 -0.07 -0.98 26.77
C ASN A 603 1.16 -1.48 25.99
N SER A 604 1.03 -1.66 24.67
CA SER A 604 2.16 -1.91 23.75
C SER A 604 2.71 -0.63 23.12
N ASN A 605 2.14 0.54 23.43
CA ASN A 605 2.69 1.81 22.94
C ASN A 605 4.04 2.11 23.60
N PRO A 606 4.89 2.95 23.00
CA PRO A 606 6.17 3.31 23.61
C PRO A 606 6.00 3.93 25.01
N VAL A 607 6.82 3.49 25.96
CA VAL A 607 6.89 4.06 27.31
C VAL A 607 7.46 5.49 27.23
N CYS A 608 6.72 6.46 27.74
CA CYS A 608 7.16 7.83 28.01
C CYS A 608 8.03 7.89 29.26
N ALA A 609 7.55 7.37 30.39
CA ALA A 609 8.25 7.42 31.67
C ALA A 609 7.82 6.28 32.59
N VAL A 610 8.67 5.97 33.57
CA VAL A 610 8.35 5.02 34.65
C VAL A 610 8.24 5.80 35.96
N VAL A 611 7.14 5.60 36.67
CA VAL A 611 6.86 6.20 37.97
C VAL A 611 7.67 5.47 39.03
N SER A 612 8.74 6.10 39.51
CA SER A 612 9.57 5.54 40.58
C SER A 612 8.87 5.60 41.93
N SER A 613 8.32 6.76 42.27
CA SER A 613 7.45 6.99 43.42
C SER A 613 6.80 8.38 43.30
N ILE A 614 5.59 8.53 43.82
CA ILE A 614 4.92 9.84 43.97
C ILE A 614 4.46 9.91 45.43
N PRO A 615 4.93 10.88 46.24
CA PRO A 615 4.48 11.01 47.63
C PRO A 615 2.95 11.17 47.73
N ALA A 616 2.40 10.82 48.88
CA ALA A 616 0.96 10.89 49.12
C ALA A 616 0.42 12.31 48.87
N GLY A 617 -0.62 12.42 48.04
CA GLY A 617 -1.27 13.69 47.69
C GLY A 617 -0.51 14.59 46.73
N GLU A 618 0.73 14.24 46.35
CA GLU A 618 1.56 15.07 45.48
C GLU A 618 1.27 14.84 44.00
N SER A 619 1.56 15.87 43.20
CA SER A 619 1.50 15.83 41.73
C SER A 619 2.91 15.84 41.15
N ILE A 620 3.27 14.84 40.37
CA ILE A 620 4.59 14.78 39.70
C ILE A 620 4.41 14.80 38.18
N THR A 621 5.15 15.68 37.52
CA THR A 621 5.20 15.81 36.06
C THR A 621 6.32 14.99 35.46
N PHE A 622 5.97 14.08 34.56
CA PHE A 622 6.85 13.23 33.79
C PHE A 622 7.00 13.79 32.37
N GLN A 623 8.23 13.98 31.90
CA GLN A 623 8.50 14.54 30.58
C GLN A 623 8.38 13.44 29.51
N CYS A 624 7.51 13.65 28.52
CA CYS A 624 7.32 12.77 27.37
C CYS A 624 8.00 13.30 26.10
N HIS A 625 8.68 14.45 26.16
CA HIS A 625 9.57 14.96 25.11
C HIS A 625 8.93 15.09 23.72
N GLY A 626 7.62 15.37 23.68
CA GLY A 626 6.87 15.55 22.44
C GLY A 626 6.55 14.23 21.73
N MET A 627 6.34 13.14 22.48
CA MET A 627 5.85 11.88 21.94
C MET A 627 4.49 12.06 21.28
N GLU A 628 4.34 11.53 20.07
CA GLU A 628 3.10 11.63 19.31
C GLU A 628 2.18 10.45 19.63
N GLY A 629 1.01 10.75 20.19
CA GLY A 629 0.04 9.73 20.54
C GLY A 629 -1.36 10.31 20.70
N ARG A 630 -2.34 9.52 20.25
CA ARG A 630 -3.75 9.73 20.56
C ARG A 630 -4.13 9.14 21.92
N TYR A 631 -3.43 8.09 22.35
CA TYR A 631 -3.68 7.40 23.61
C TYR A 631 -2.54 7.63 24.58
N VAL A 632 -2.88 7.97 25.83
CA VAL A 632 -1.97 7.93 26.97
C VAL A 632 -2.44 6.82 27.90
N ASN A 633 -1.59 5.81 28.10
CA ASN A 633 -1.83 4.66 28.96
C ASN A 633 -0.96 4.78 30.22
N ILE A 634 -1.49 4.36 31.36
CA ILE A 634 -0.72 4.14 32.58
C ILE A 634 -0.98 2.70 32.99
N ILE A 635 0.05 1.85 32.94
CA ILE A 635 -0.02 0.43 33.33
C ILE A 635 0.85 0.20 34.55
N ARG A 636 0.46 -0.71 35.44
CA ARG A 636 1.32 -1.17 36.53
C ARG A 636 1.66 -2.65 36.36
N PRO A 637 2.82 -2.98 35.77
CA PRO A 637 3.20 -4.36 35.54
C PRO A 637 3.37 -5.18 36.82
N GLY A 638 3.01 -6.45 36.75
CA GLY A 638 3.17 -7.45 37.81
C GLY A 638 1.86 -8.04 38.32
N CYS A 639 1.99 -9.14 39.06
CA CYS A 639 0.86 -9.87 39.62
C CYS A 639 0.28 -9.15 40.85
N PHE A 640 -1.05 -9.19 40.99
CA PHE A 640 -1.79 -8.68 42.16
C PHE A 640 -1.47 -7.23 42.51
N LYS A 641 -1.70 -6.33 41.56
CA LYS A 641 -1.52 -4.88 41.72
C LYS A 641 -2.87 -4.17 41.71
N PHE A 642 -2.86 -2.99 42.33
CA PHE A 642 -3.89 -1.96 42.17
C PHE A 642 -3.29 -0.79 41.39
N LEU A 643 -4.12 -0.11 40.61
CA LEU A 643 -3.81 1.19 40.03
C LEU A 643 -4.81 2.21 40.56
N SER A 644 -4.32 3.33 41.10
CA SER A 644 -5.12 4.41 41.68
C SER A 644 -4.55 5.74 41.23
N LEU A 645 -5.37 6.56 40.56
CA LEU A 645 -4.94 7.82 39.94
C LEU A 645 -5.97 8.87 40.33
N CYS A 646 -5.58 9.94 41.02
CA CYS A 646 -6.51 11.00 41.39
C CYS A 646 -6.65 12.04 40.28
N GLU A 647 -5.56 12.39 39.61
CA GLU A 647 -5.65 13.20 38.39
C GLU A 647 -4.51 12.86 37.45
N VAL A 648 -4.77 12.93 36.14
CA VAL A 648 -3.80 12.73 35.07
C VAL A 648 -3.92 13.88 34.09
N GLU A 649 -3.04 14.86 34.24
CA GLU A 649 -2.94 15.97 33.29
C GLU A 649 -2.01 15.60 32.15
N VAL A 650 -2.44 15.83 30.91
CA VAL A 650 -1.61 15.60 29.72
C VAL A 650 -1.34 16.94 29.08
N HIS A 651 -0.11 17.45 29.22
CA HIS A 651 0.31 18.70 28.60
C HIS A 651 0.87 18.40 27.21
N ALA A 652 0.13 18.81 26.18
CA ALA A 652 0.44 18.47 24.81
C ALA A 652 0.08 19.61 23.85
N SER A 653 0.72 19.60 22.69
CA SER A 653 0.34 20.44 21.54
C SER A 653 -0.27 19.57 20.46
N LEU A 654 -1.16 20.11 19.61
CA LEU A 654 -1.61 19.36 18.44
C LEU A 654 -0.42 19.11 17.49
N ALA A 655 -0.23 17.87 17.06
CA ALA A 655 0.87 17.51 16.16
C ALA A 655 0.63 18.11 14.75
N ALA A 656 1.65 18.72 14.15
CA ALA A 656 1.54 19.35 12.83
C ALA A 656 1.26 18.29 11.74
N GLY A 657 0.08 18.37 11.11
CA GLY A 657 -0.45 17.34 10.21
C GLY A 657 -1.63 16.54 10.77
N ALA A 658 -2.02 16.78 12.03
CA ALA A 658 -3.34 16.42 12.53
C ALA A 658 -4.38 17.32 11.86
N GLY A 659 -4.97 16.84 10.76
CA GLY A 659 -6.03 17.55 10.06
C GLY A 659 -7.22 17.78 10.98
N PHE A 660 -7.40 19.03 11.40
CA PHE A 660 -8.71 19.60 11.66
C PHE A 660 -9.04 20.57 10.52
N SER A 661 -10.29 20.54 10.09
CA SER A 661 -10.89 21.58 9.25
C SER A 661 -10.78 22.93 9.96
N LEU A 662 -10.80 24.02 9.18
CA LEU A 662 -10.87 25.42 9.58
C LEU A 662 -12.21 25.79 10.28
N ARG A 663 -12.69 24.94 11.19
CA ARG A 663 -13.87 25.14 12.05
C ARG A 663 -13.58 25.02 13.53
N ASP A 664 -12.46 24.42 13.94
CA ASP A 664 -12.17 24.19 15.36
C ASP A 664 -11.26 25.27 15.99
N LEU A 665 -11.03 26.39 15.28
CA LEU A 665 -10.21 27.52 15.72
C LEU A 665 -10.93 28.89 15.66
N VAL A 666 -12.25 28.92 15.45
CA VAL A 666 -13.05 30.17 15.45
C VAL A 666 -13.92 30.31 16.71
N GLU A 667 -14.06 29.27 17.54
CA GLU A 667 -14.88 29.31 18.76
C GLU A 667 -14.15 29.81 20.03
N ASP A 668 -13.21 30.75 19.93
CA ASP A 668 -12.66 31.37 21.15
C ASP A 668 -12.48 32.91 21.09
N TYR A 669 -12.88 33.57 20.01
CA TYR A 669 -12.77 35.04 19.92
C TYR A 669 -13.97 35.80 19.34
N GLU A 670 -15.06 35.14 18.92
CA GLU A 670 -16.30 35.82 18.50
C GLU A 670 -17.52 35.52 19.38
N GLU A 671 -17.36 34.85 20.52
CA GLU A 671 -18.46 34.57 21.46
C GLU A 671 -18.84 35.75 22.39
N LYS A 672 -18.39 36.99 22.09
CA LYS A 672 -18.72 38.16 22.92
C LYS A 672 -19.47 39.30 22.23
N SER A 673 -19.97 39.14 21.01
CA SER A 673 -20.69 40.26 20.36
C SER A 673 -21.97 39.94 19.58
N LEU A 674 -22.38 38.69 19.44
CA LEU A 674 -23.62 38.35 18.71
C LEU A 674 -24.54 37.42 19.53
N GLU A 675 -24.69 37.76 20.81
CA GLU A 675 -25.69 37.21 21.72
C GLU A 675 -27.11 37.78 21.46
N THR A 676 -27.42 38.22 20.24
CA THR A 676 -28.73 38.80 19.94
C THR A 676 -29.37 38.21 18.69
N GLN A 677 -30.34 37.33 18.96
CA GLN A 677 -31.49 36.98 18.12
C GLN A 677 -31.27 35.85 17.10
N CYS A 678 -31.47 34.60 17.53
CA CYS A 678 -32.59 33.73 17.09
C CYS A 678 -32.60 32.39 17.86
N PRO A 679 -33.78 31.81 18.18
CA PRO A 679 -33.91 30.67 19.10
C PRO A 679 -33.69 29.30 18.43
N ASP A 680 -33.20 28.39 19.26
CA ASP A 680 -32.71 27.04 19.02
C ASP A 680 -33.84 26.00 18.87
N VAL A 681 -33.76 25.10 17.87
CA VAL A 681 -34.47 23.80 17.84
C VAL A 681 -33.65 22.78 17.02
N GLN A 682 -32.94 21.86 17.70
CA GLN A 682 -32.37 20.66 17.08
C GLN A 682 -33.35 19.47 17.13
N VAL A 683 -33.55 18.76 16.01
CA VAL A 683 -34.33 17.50 15.97
C VAL A 683 -33.39 16.32 15.62
N PRO A 684 -33.32 15.25 16.44
CA PRO A 684 -32.55 14.03 16.14
C PRO A 684 -33.10 13.31 14.89
N GLU A 685 -32.22 12.83 13.98
CA GLU A 685 -32.62 12.09 12.78
C GLU A 685 -32.68 10.57 13.04
N ASN A 686 -33.85 9.93 12.86
CA ASN A 686 -34.01 8.46 12.94
C ASN A 686 -33.49 7.75 11.67
N ILE A 687 -32.37 7.05 11.80
CA ILE A 687 -31.73 6.33 10.68
C ILE A 687 -32.18 4.86 10.54
N ALA A 688 -32.89 4.31 11.51
CA ALA A 688 -33.30 2.90 11.50
C ALA A 688 -34.20 2.56 10.30
N SER A 689 -35.07 3.51 9.92
CA SER A 689 -35.95 3.44 8.74
C SER A 689 -35.24 3.31 7.38
N ARG A 690 -33.91 3.52 7.33
CA ARG A 690 -33.09 3.31 6.13
C ARG A 690 -32.40 1.94 6.12
N GLY A 691 -32.49 1.21 7.22
CA GLY A 691 -31.85 -0.10 7.40
C GLY A 691 -32.69 -1.26 6.91
N ARG A 692 -32.16 -2.48 7.07
CA ARG A 692 -32.86 -3.74 6.81
C ARG A 692 -33.01 -4.53 8.10
N ALA A 693 -34.24 -4.74 8.53
CA ALA A 693 -34.55 -5.48 9.75
C ALA A 693 -34.73 -6.99 9.50
N THR A 694 -34.33 -7.80 10.46
CA THR A 694 -34.54 -9.25 10.50
C THR A 694 -34.71 -9.72 11.96
N GLN A 695 -35.30 -10.89 12.16
CA GLN A 695 -35.59 -11.43 13.49
C GLN A 695 -35.44 -12.95 13.54
N SER A 696 -35.36 -13.51 14.74
CA SER A 696 -35.17 -14.94 14.98
C SER A 696 -36.29 -15.81 14.41
N SER A 697 -37.55 -15.40 14.57
CA SER A 697 -38.72 -16.10 14.05
C SER A 697 -39.91 -15.14 13.91
N GLN A 698 -40.93 -15.51 13.14
CA GLN A 698 -42.13 -14.68 12.92
C GLN A 698 -43.38 -15.41 13.41
N TYR A 699 -44.16 -14.78 14.30
CA TYR A 699 -45.35 -15.37 14.90
C TYR A 699 -46.47 -15.62 13.88
N ASP A 700 -46.86 -14.58 13.15
CA ASP A 700 -47.85 -14.60 12.07
C ASP A 700 -47.51 -13.53 11.00
N HIS A 701 -48.41 -13.33 10.02
CA HIS A 701 -48.24 -12.35 8.94
C HIS A 701 -48.19 -10.87 9.36
N LEU A 702 -48.64 -10.51 10.57
CA LEU A 702 -48.63 -9.14 11.10
C LEU A 702 -47.35 -8.81 11.88
N GLY A 703 -46.57 -9.82 12.29
CA GLY A 703 -45.39 -9.68 13.13
C GLY A 703 -44.04 -9.59 12.38
N GLU A 704 -43.98 -8.98 11.20
CA GLU A 704 -42.76 -8.91 10.37
C GLU A 704 -41.66 -8.03 10.98
N ALA A 705 -40.38 -8.39 10.76
CA ALA A 705 -39.23 -7.68 11.29
C ALA A 705 -39.14 -6.19 10.88
N LYS A 706 -39.61 -5.86 9.66
CA LYS A 706 -39.57 -4.50 9.12
C LYS A 706 -40.50 -3.53 9.84
N ASN A 707 -41.50 -4.05 10.57
CA ASN A 707 -42.52 -3.23 11.22
C ASN A 707 -41.91 -2.39 12.35
N ALA A 708 -40.82 -2.82 12.99
CA ALA A 708 -40.13 -2.01 13.99
C ALA A 708 -39.28 -0.87 13.41
N ILE A 709 -39.27 -0.62 12.10
CA ILE A 709 -38.55 0.50 11.47
C ILE A 709 -39.40 1.21 10.42
N ASP A 710 -40.73 1.06 10.50
CA ASP A 710 -41.68 1.57 9.51
C ASP A 710 -42.13 3.02 9.77
N ARG A 711 -41.60 3.65 10.83
CA ARG A 711 -41.92 5.01 11.31
C ARG A 711 -43.31 5.13 11.92
N ASN A 712 -43.92 4.03 12.34
CA ASN A 712 -45.23 4.04 12.94
C ASN A 712 -45.20 3.44 14.35
N ARG A 713 -45.20 4.33 15.35
CA ARG A 713 -45.20 3.96 16.78
C ARG A 713 -46.54 3.40 17.28
N ASN A 714 -47.43 2.90 16.42
CA ASN A 714 -48.72 2.41 16.87
C ASN A 714 -48.53 1.16 17.74
N PRO A 715 -48.88 1.21 19.04
CA PRO A 715 -48.55 0.14 19.97
C PRO A 715 -49.54 -1.03 19.89
N LEU A 716 -50.58 -0.96 19.06
CA LEU A 716 -51.61 -1.99 18.91
C LEU A 716 -51.16 -3.05 17.91
N TYR A 717 -50.91 -4.28 18.36
CA TYR A 717 -50.38 -5.36 17.51
C TYR A 717 -51.23 -5.63 16.24
N HIS A 718 -52.55 -5.61 16.36
CA HIS A 718 -53.47 -5.90 15.25
C HIS A 718 -53.43 -4.85 14.11
N THR A 719 -52.72 -3.74 14.30
CA THR A 719 -52.54 -2.71 13.27
C THR A 719 -51.42 -3.05 12.28
N GLY A 720 -50.67 -4.13 12.54
CA GLY A 720 -49.60 -4.61 11.65
C GLY A 720 -48.31 -3.79 11.72
N SER A 721 -48.16 -2.96 12.76
CA SER A 721 -46.99 -2.08 12.96
C SER A 721 -46.01 -2.59 14.02
N CYS A 722 -46.21 -3.80 14.56
CA CYS A 722 -45.31 -4.35 15.57
C CYS A 722 -44.64 -5.63 15.07
N VAL A 723 -43.37 -5.81 15.46
CA VAL A 723 -42.64 -7.07 15.38
C VAL A 723 -43.20 -8.06 16.39
N HIS A 724 -43.30 -9.34 16.04
CA HIS A 724 -43.62 -10.39 17.02
C HIS A 724 -42.97 -11.72 16.66
N THR A 725 -42.07 -12.20 17.53
CA THR A 725 -41.44 -13.52 17.36
C THR A 725 -42.35 -14.66 17.81
N LYS A 726 -42.05 -15.90 17.41
CA LYS A 726 -42.65 -17.08 18.05
C LYS A 726 -42.13 -17.24 19.47
N GLN A 727 -42.76 -18.13 20.23
CA GLN A 727 -42.24 -18.52 21.53
C GLN A 727 -40.96 -19.33 21.35
N GLU A 728 -39.83 -18.78 21.78
CA GLU A 728 -38.53 -19.43 21.63
C GLU A 728 -37.57 -19.07 22.76
N THR A 729 -36.39 -19.67 22.75
CA THR A 729 -35.33 -19.33 23.72
C THR A 729 -34.47 -18.23 23.12
N ASN A 730 -34.26 -17.16 23.88
CA ASN A 730 -33.47 -15.98 23.48
C ASN A 730 -33.93 -15.36 22.14
N PRO A 731 -35.23 -15.01 21.96
CA PRO A 731 -35.69 -14.34 20.75
C PRO A 731 -34.94 -13.03 20.53
N TRP A 732 -34.69 -12.69 19.26
CA TRP A 732 -33.91 -11.51 18.90
C TRP A 732 -34.43 -10.83 17.64
N TRP A 733 -34.19 -9.53 17.55
CA TRP A 733 -34.45 -8.68 16.40
C TRP A 733 -33.18 -7.86 16.11
N ARG A 734 -32.90 -7.59 14.83
CA ARG A 734 -31.73 -6.78 14.42
C ARG A 734 -32.05 -5.94 13.20
N VAL A 735 -31.57 -4.69 13.20
CA VAL A 735 -31.48 -3.86 12.00
C VAL A 735 -30.02 -3.73 11.53
N ASP A 736 -29.80 -3.96 10.23
CA ASP A 736 -28.58 -3.61 9.52
C ASP A 736 -28.72 -2.17 8.98
N LEU A 737 -27.95 -1.24 9.54
CA LEU A 737 -27.92 0.16 9.14
C LEU A 737 -27.16 0.39 7.81
N ILE A 738 -26.74 -0.69 7.13
CA ILE A 738 -26.00 -0.74 5.86
C ILE A 738 -24.52 -0.33 6.00
N ARG A 739 -24.22 0.66 6.83
CA ARG A 739 -22.88 1.14 7.17
C ARG A 739 -22.77 1.45 8.67
N ARG A 740 -21.57 1.76 9.14
CA ARG A 740 -21.31 2.06 10.55
C ARG A 740 -21.77 3.47 10.89
N TYR A 741 -22.46 3.61 12.01
CA TYR A 741 -22.88 4.89 12.56
C TYR A 741 -22.45 5.03 14.00
N GLN A 742 -22.26 6.27 14.44
CA GLN A 742 -22.12 6.65 15.85
C GLN A 742 -23.54 6.77 16.43
N VAL A 743 -24.03 5.67 17.00
CA VAL A 743 -25.40 5.59 17.55
C VAL A 743 -25.43 6.32 18.89
N THR A 744 -26.18 7.43 18.96
CA THR A 744 -26.26 8.24 20.18
C THR A 744 -27.32 7.71 21.13
N SER A 745 -28.47 7.32 20.59
CA SER A 745 -29.53 6.70 21.36
C SER A 745 -30.39 5.78 20.50
N VAL A 746 -31.06 4.83 21.15
CA VAL A 746 -32.05 3.95 20.54
C VAL A 746 -33.36 4.15 21.29
N THR A 747 -34.42 4.51 20.57
CA THR A 747 -35.78 4.62 21.13
C THR A 747 -36.56 3.37 20.78
N VAL A 748 -37.15 2.71 21.76
CA VAL A 748 -37.98 1.51 21.56
C VAL A 748 -39.40 1.83 22.00
N THR A 749 -40.38 1.48 21.18
CA THR A 749 -41.81 1.55 21.52
C THR A 749 -42.34 0.15 21.84
N ASN A 750 -42.91 0.00 23.03
CA ASN A 750 -43.45 -1.25 23.52
C ASN A 750 -44.88 -1.49 23.01
N ARG A 751 -45.35 -2.72 23.14
CA ARG A 751 -46.73 -3.11 22.84
C ARG A 751 -47.70 -2.48 23.85
N GLY A 752 -48.89 -2.09 23.39
CA GLY A 752 -49.88 -1.35 24.18
C GLY A 752 -51.29 -1.93 24.25
N ASP A 753 -51.60 -3.02 23.55
CA ASP A 753 -52.89 -3.72 23.65
C ASP A 753 -52.93 -4.85 24.70
N CYS A 754 -51.76 -5.37 25.10
CA CYS A 754 -51.55 -6.25 26.26
C CYS A 754 -50.05 -6.51 26.40
N CYS A 755 -49.67 -7.22 27.48
CA CYS A 755 -48.47 -8.05 27.47
C CYS A 755 -47.16 -7.25 27.37
N SER A 756 -47.17 -5.99 27.84
CA SER A 756 -46.04 -5.06 27.77
C SER A 756 -44.84 -5.55 28.61
N GLU A 757 -45.10 -6.33 29.66
CA GLU A 757 -44.10 -6.90 30.56
C GLU A 757 -43.16 -7.92 29.86
N ARG A 758 -43.50 -8.35 28.64
CA ARG A 758 -42.70 -9.32 27.88
C ARG A 758 -41.33 -8.78 27.49
N ILE A 759 -41.19 -7.47 27.30
CA ILE A 759 -39.91 -6.84 26.90
C ILE A 759 -38.92 -6.75 28.07
N ASN A 760 -39.37 -6.92 29.31
CA ASN A 760 -38.56 -6.75 30.51
C ASN A 760 -37.38 -7.74 30.51
N GLY A 761 -36.17 -7.19 30.64
CA GLY A 761 -34.90 -7.89 30.51
C GLY A 761 -34.33 -7.94 29.09
N ALA A 762 -34.91 -7.24 28.10
CA ALA A 762 -34.36 -7.18 26.76
C ALA A 762 -33.06 -6.35 26.72
N GLU A 763 -32.06 -6.85 26.00
CA GLU A 763 -30.74 -6.24 25.87
C GLU A 763 -30.61 -5.57 24.49
N ILE A 764 -30.32 -4.27 24.47
CA ILE A 764 -29.99 -3.50 23.27
C ILE A 764 -28.48 -3.52 23.08
N ARG A 765 -28.01 -3.98 21.93
CA ARG A 765 -26.58 -4.11 21.60
C ARG A 765 -26.26 -3.41 20.30
N VAL A 766 -25.11 -2.76 20.24
CA VAL A 766 -24.66 -1.97 19.08
C VAL A 766 -23.25 -2.41 18.71
N GLY A 767 -23.03 -2.77 17.44
CA GLY A 767 -21.70 -3.14 16.98
C GLY A 767 -21.61 -3.58 15.53
N ASN A 768 -20.48 -4.20 15.18
CA ASN A 768 -20.13 -4.54 13.80
C ASN A 768 -20.04 -6.05 13.55
N SER A 769 -20.10 -6.88 14.60
CA SER A 769 -20.06 -8.33 14.48
C SER A 769 -21.45 -8.90 14.21
N LEU A 770 -21.51 -9.98 13.42
CA LEU A 770 -22.70 -10.81 13.25
C LEU A 770 -22.63 -12.10 14.09
N GLU A 771 -21.59 -12.26 14.91
CA GLU A 771 -21.49 -13.37 15.86
C GLU A 771 -22.72 -13.40 16.77
N ASN A 772 -23.30 -14.59 16.95
CA ASN A 772 -24.58 -14.79 17.63
C ASN A 772 -25.69 -13.85 17.10
N ASN A 773 -25.76 -13.68 15.77
CA ASN A 773 -26.68 -12.76 15.09
C ASN A 773 -26.53 -11.29 15.52
N GLY A 774 -25.38 -10.88 16.03
CA GLY A 774 -25.13 -9.54 16.55
C GLY A 774 -25.41 -9.38 18.04
N ASN A 775 -25.96 -10.42 18.69
CA ASN A 775 -26.25 -10.41 20.14
C ASN A 775 -24.98 -10.56 21.00
N SER A 776 -23.81 -10.76 20.40
CA SER A 776 -22.50 -10.67 21.08
C SER A 776 -21.88 -9.27 21.03
N ASN A 777 -22.50 -8.31 20.33
CA ASN A 777 -21.99 -6.94 20.26
C ASN A 777 -22.06 -6.24 21.63
N PRO A 778 -21.25 -5.18 21.85
CA PRO A 778 -21.29 -4.38 23.07
C PRO A 778 -22.72 -3.97 23.49
N LEU A 779 -23.02 -4.11 24.77
CA LEU A 779 -24.30 -3.76 25.36
C LEU A 779 -24.45 -2.24 25.44
N CYS A 780 -25.50 -1.70 24.82
CA CYS A 780 -25.90 -0.30 24.96
C CYS A 780 -26.75 -0.13 26.23
N ALA A 781 -27.82 -0.90 26.37
CA ALA A 781 -28.73 -0.80 27.52
C ALA A 781 -29.50 -2.10 27.75
N VAL A 782 -30.06 -2.25 28.96
CA VAL A 782 -31.04 -3.28 29.29
C VAL A 782 -32.39 -2.58 29.54
N ILE A 783 -33.46 -3.14 29.00
CA ILE A 783 -34.83 -2.66 29.19
C ILE A 783 -35.37 -3.31 30.46
N ASP A 784 -35.33 -2.58 31.57
CA ASP A 784 -35.75 -3.11 32.88
C ASP A 784 -37.28 -3.24 32.99
N ASP A 785 -38.00 -2.18 32.63
CA ASP A 785 -39.47 -2.12 32.63
C ASP A 785 -39.98 -1.07 31.63
N MET A 786 -41.05 -1.38 30.91
CA MET A 786 -41.75 -0.45 30.01
C MET A 786 -43.26 -0.69 30.06
N ARG A 787 -44.06 0.36 30.24
CA ARG A 787 -45.52 0.22 30.31
C ARG A 787 -46.14 0.03 28.93
N GLU A 788 -47.43 -0.27 28.93
CA GLU A 788 -48.23 -0.47 27.73
C GLU A 788 -48.12 0.73 26.78
N GLY A 789 -47.54 0.50 25.61
CA GLY A 789 -47.39 1.50 24.54
C GLY A 789 -46.31 2.57 24.78
N ASP A 790 -45.50 2.44 25.84
CA ASP A 790 -44.45 3.41 26.14
C ASP A 790 -43.36 3.41 25.06
N SER A 791 -42.86 4.61 24.72
CA SER A 791 -41.60 4.79 23.97
C SER A 791 -40.50 5.24 24.91
N ALA A 792 -39.48 4.39 25.13
CA ALA A 792 -38.33 4.70 25.97
C ALA A 792 -37.08 4.92 25.13
N THR A 793 -36.31 5.97 25.45
CA THR A 793 -35.03 6.29 24.78
C THR A 793 -33.86 5.84 25.63
N PHE A 794 -33.01 4.98 25.07
CA PHE A 794 -31.84 4.43 25.71
C PHE A 794 -30.58 5.07 25.13
N GLN A 795 -29.74 5.66 25.97
CA GLN A 795 -28.53 6.34 25.54
C GLN A 795 -27.43 5.31 25.24
N CYS A 796 -26.93 5.31 24.00
CA CYS A 796 -25.82 4.47 23.58
C CYS A 796 -24.50 5.25 23.49
N HIS A 797 -24.47 6.51 23.92
CA HIS A 797 -23.25 7.31 24.11
C HIS A 797 -22.31 7.42 22.88
N GLY A 798 -22.84 7.28 21.66
CA GLY A 798 -22.02 7.27 20.46
C GLY A 798 -21.30 5.93 20.27
N MET A 799 -21.98 4.81 20.52
CA MET A 799 -21.45 3.50 20.18
C MET A 799 -21.37 3.36 18.65
N GLU A 800 -20.19 2.97 18.15
CA GLU A 800 -20.02 2.70 16.73
C GLU A 800 -20.58 1.31 16.39
N GLY A 801 -21.58 1.27 15.51
CA GLY A 801 -22.14 0.01 15.04
C GLY A 801 -22.82 0.12 13.69
N ARG A 802 -22.68 -0.93 12.87
CA ARG A 802 -23.52 -1.17 11.69
C ARG A 802 -24.82 -1.88 12.07
N TYR A 803 -24.79 -2.70 13.11
CA TYR A 803 -25.93 -3.47 13.58
C TYR A 803 -26.42 -2.96 14.93
N VAL A 804 -27.73 -2.79 15.05
CA VAL A 804 -28.43 -2.63 16.34
C VAL A 804 -29.29 -3.87 16.53
N SER A 805 -29.04 -4.62 17.59
CA SER A 805 -29.76 -5.85 17.92
C SER A 805 -30.42 -5.74 19.28
N ILE A 806 -31.65 -6.22 19.38
CA ILE A 806 -32.41 -6.33 20.62
C ILE A 806 -32.68 -7.80 20.85
N SER A 807 -32.15 -8.36 21.93
CA SER A 807 -32.34 -9.77 22.29
C SER A 807 -32.91 -9.90 23.69
N LEU A 808 -33.82 -10.84 23.91
CA LEU A 808 -34.45 -11.05 25.21
C LEU A 808 -34.00 -12.40 25.80
N PRO A 809 -33.01 -12.43 26.71
CA PRO A 809 -32.50 -13.66 27.28
C PRO A 809 -33.56 -14.40 28.11
N GLY A 810 -33.62 -15.73 27.97
CA GLY A 810 -34.51 -16.60 28.72
C GLY A 810 -35.20 -17.65 27.85
N ARG A 811 -35.78 -18.65 28.52
CA ARG A 811 -36.53 -19.73 27.85
C ARG A 811 -37.98 -19.31 27.61
N TRP A 812 -38.54 -19.71 26.47
CA TRP A 812 -39.97 -19.57 26.13
C TRP A 812 -40.49 -18.13 26.14
N LYS A 813 -39.68 -17.20 25.63
CA LYS A 813 -39.98 -15.77 25.56
C LYS A 813 -40.56 -15.40 24.19
N TYR A 814 -41.24 -14.26 24.16
CA TYR A 814 -41.68 -13.58 22.94
C TYR A 814 -41.03 -12.20 22.92
N LEU A 815 -40.46 -11.80 21.78
CA LEU A 815 -40.01 -10.43 21.58
C LEU A 815 -41.03 -9.69 20.73
N THR A 816 -41.53 -8.56 21.24
CA THR A 816 -42.44 -7.66 20.54
C THR A 816 -41.90 -6.24 20.61
N LEU A 817 -41.78 -5.58 19.46
CA LEU A 817 -41.25 -4.23 19.31
C LEU A 817 -42.16 -3.48 18.32
N CYS A 818 -42.78 -2.38 18.74
CA CYS A 818 -43.70 -1.64 17.87
C CYS A 818 -43.03 -0.51 17.09
N GLU A 819 -41.88 -0.01 17.54
CA GLU A 819 -41.00 0.84 16.73
C GLU A 819 -39.62 0.87 17.39
N VAL A 820 -38.57 0.91 16.59
CA VAL A 820 -37.18 1.05 17.01
C VAL A 820 -36.55 2.17 16.18
N GLU A 821 -36.29 3.28 16.85
CA GLU A 821 -35.64 4.45 16.25
C GLU A 821 -34.20 4.51 16.68
N VAL A 822 -33.31 4.77 15.73
CA VAL A 822 -31.88 4.88 16.00
C VAL A 822 -31.49 6.32 15.70
N ALA A 823 -31.16 7.06 16.75
CA ALA A 823 -30.69 8.43 16.62
C ALA A 823 -29.16 8.45 16.48
N ILE A 824 -28.71 9.38 15.65
CA ILE A 824 -27.30 9.69 15.47
C ILE A 824 -27.07 11.18 15.77
N ARG A 825 -25.81 11.54 16.05
CA ARG A 825 -25.39 12.94 16.06
C ARG A 825 -25.45 13.48 14.63
N CYS A 826 -26.25 14.52 14.42
CA CYS A 826 -26.31 15.24 13.14
C CYS A 826 -25.22 16.32 13.14
N SER A 827 -24.17 16.14 12.34
CA SER A 827 -23.26 17.22 11.98
C SER A 827 -23.94 18.05 10.89
N VAL A 828 -24.45 19.24 11.21
CA VAL A 828 -25.09 20.10 10.19
C VAL A 828 -24.05 20.63 9.20
N ARG A 829 -23.92 19.92 8.08
CA ARG A 829 -23.74 20.50 6.74
C ARG A 829 -24.60 19.70 5.77
N ARG A 830 -25.91 19.98 5.74
CA ARG A 830 -26.83 19.89 4.58
C ARG A 830 -28.28 20.08 5.03
N LYS A 831 -28.80 21.29 4.85
CA LYS A 831 -30.20 21.56 4.45
C LYS A 831 -30.33 23.06 4.21
N LEU A 832 -30.06 23.48 2.98
CA LEU A 832 -30.54 24.73 2.36
C LEU A 832 -30.06 24.72 0.90
N GLN A 833 -30.69 23.91 0.05
CA GLN A 833 -30.66 24.08 -1.41
C GLN A 833 -31.92 23.42 -2.00
N GLU A 834 -33.08 23.81 -1.50
CA GLU A 834 -34.35 23.71 -2.22
C GLU A 834 -35.12 25.00 -1.93
N LYS A 835 -34.92 26.02 -2.77
CA LYS A 835 -35.91 27.02 -3.21
C LYS A 835 -35.22 28.15 -3.97
N ASN A 836 -35.61 28.27 -5.25
CA ASN A 836 -35.39 29.43 -6.10
C ASN A 836 -35.89 30.71 -5.44
N PHE A 837 -35.07 31.76 -5.35
CA PHE A 837 -35.52 33.15 -5.45
C PHE A 837 -34.41 34.03 -6.04
N CYS A 838 -34.73 34.62 -7.20
CA CYS A 838 -33.94 35.64 -7.90
C CYS A 838 -34.08 36.98 -7.16
N PHE A 839 -32.96 37.65 -6.87
CA PHE A 839 -32.89 39.12 -6.89
C PHE A 839 -31.53 39.57 -7.42
N THR A 840 -31.59 40.32 -8.51
CA THR A 840 -30.50 40.99 -9.21
C THR A 840 -30.09 42.27 -8.47
N VAL A 841 -28.81 42.40 -8.12
CA VAL A 841 -28.13 43.71 -7.98
C VAL A 841 -26.72 43.59 -8.55
N ASN A 842 -26.44 44.39 -9.57
CA ASN A 842 -25.15 44.52 -10.26
C ASN A 842 -24.18 45.39 -9.46
N VAL A 843 -22.97 44.88 -9.18
CA VAL A 843 -21.74 45.67 -8.91
C VAL A 843 -20.52 44.86 -9.44
N PRO A 844 -19.49 45.47 -10.06
CA PRO A 844 -18.63 44.79 -11.04
C PRO A 844 -17.37 44.13 -10.46
N TYR A 845 -17.11 42.93 -11.00
CA TYR A 845 -15.83 42.23 -11.22
C TYR A 845 -14.58 42.65 -10.40
N PHE A 846 -14.28 41.86 -9.35
CA PHE A 846 -12.95 41.33 -9.05
C PHE A 846 -13.14 40.04 -8.22
N ALA A 847 -13.18 38.90 -8.89
CA ALA A 847 -13.23 37.58 -8.24
C ALA A 847 -11.79 37.09 -8.02
N ALA A 848 -11.29 37.21 -6.79
CA ALA A 848 -10.15 36.43 -6.34
C ALA A 848 -10.65 34.99 -6.11
N TYR A 849 -10.12 34.08 -6.91
CA TYR A 849 -10.34 32.64 -6.83
C TYR A 849 -9.59 32.12 -5.58
N GLU A 850 -10.31 31.81 -4.50
CA GLU A 850 -9.78 30.92 -3.46
C GLU A 850 -9.97 29.47 -3.93
N PRO A 851 -8.92 28.62 -3.97
CA PRO A 851 -9.12 27.20 -4.20
C PRO A 851 -9.56 26.53 -2.89
N SER A 852 -10.87 26.35 -2.75
CA SER A 852 -11.45 25.32 -1.91
C SER A 852 -11.18 23.95 -2.52
N ASP A 853 -10.55 23.04 -1.76
CA ASP A 853 -10.73 21.58 -1.74
C ASP A 853 -9.40 20.90 -1.32
N GLU A 854 -9.37 20.30 -0.13
CA GLU A 854 -8.38 19.26 0.17
C GLU A 854 -8.52 18.14 -0.86
N LEU A 855 -7.50 17.93 -1.70
CA LEU A 855 -7.42 16.77 -2.59
C LEU A 855 -7.47 15.49 -1.73
N GLN A 856 -8.63 14.85 -1.68
CA GLN A 856 -8.71 13.44 -1.33
C GLN A 856 -7.91 12.65 -2.36
N ILE A 857 -6.68 12.27 -2.02
CA ILE A 857 -5.87 11.42 -2.87
C ILE A 857 -6.59 10.07 -3.06
N ILE A 858 -7.12 9.86 -4.26
CA ILE A 858 -7.86 8.64 -4.62
C ILE A 858 -6.91 7.43 -4.53
N PHE A 859 -7.30 6.40 -3.77
CA PHE A 859 -6.51 5.20 -3.44
C PHE A 859 -5.17 5.48 -2.73
N GLY A 860 -4.99 6.65 -2.10
CA GLY A 860 -3.77 6.96 -1.33
C GLY A 860 -2.52 7.22 -2.18
N MET A 861 -2.65 7.35 -3.51
CA MET A 861 -1.54 7.78 -4.38
C MET A 861 -1.98 8.80 -5.44
N GLN A 862 -1.27 9.94 -5.50
CA GLN A 862 -1.57 11.06 -6.41
C GLN A 862 -1.61 10.64 -7.89
N LYS A 863 -0.74 9.70 -8.29
CA LYS A 863 -0.64 9.18 -9.66
C LYS A 863 -1.95 8.61 -10.23
N TYR A 864 -2.85 8.10 -9.38
CA TYR A 864 -4.15 7.55 -9.84
C TYR A 864 -5.16 8.66 -10.10
N GLN A 865 -5.17 9.66 -9.22
CA GLN A 865 -5.96 10.87 -9.41
C GLN A 865 -5.51 11.62 -10.67
N ASP A 866 -4.20 11.76 -10.88
CA ASP A 866 -3.64 12.40 -12.07
C ASP A 866 -4.06 11.65 -13.35
N LEU A 867 -4.02 10.31 -13.33
CA LEU A 867 -4.49 9.50 -14.46
C LEU A 867 -5.98 9.76 -14.75
N ILE A 868 -6.84 9.78 -13.73
CA ILE A 868 -8.28 10.01 -13.91
C ILE A 868 -8.54 11.42 -14.43
N LEU A 869 -7.92 12.45 -13.83
CA LEU A 869 -8.04 13.84 -14.29
C LEU A 869 -7.58 13.97 -15.74
N GLN A 870 -6.44 13.37 -16.09
CA GLN A 870 -5.89 13.41 -17.45
C GLN A 870 -6.85 12.79 -18.49
N VAL A 871 -7.42 11.61 -18.20
CA VAL A 871 -8.24 10.88 -19.19
C VAL A 871 -9.69 11.33 -19.24
N THR A 872 -10.17 12.02 -18.19
CA THR A 872 -11.55 12.54 -18.13
C THR A 872 -11.63 14.01 -18.50
N GLY A 873 -10.53 14.76 -18.38
CA GLY A 873 -10.52 16.22 -18.51
C GLY A 873 -11.22 16.95 -17.36
N ALA A 874 -11.61 16.23 -16.29
CA ALA A 874 -12.23 16.83 -15.10
C ALA A 874 -11.24 17.75 -14.38
N LYS A 875 -11.75 18.82 -13.76
CA LYS A 875 -10.89 19.74 -12.96
C LYS A 875 -10.55 19.16 -11.60
N ALA A 876 -11.46 18.39 -11.02
CA ALA A 876 -11.28 17.72 -9.76
C ALA A 876 -12.01 16.36 -9.79
N VAL A 877 -11.59 15.48 -8.91
CA VAL A 877 -12.17 14.14 -8.74
C VAL A 877 -12.38 13.86 -7.26
N ARG A 878 -13.51 13.25 -6.94
CA ARG A 878 -13.85 12.84 -5.57
C ARG A 878 -14.16 11.37 -5.52
N ARG A 879 -13.61 10.67 -4.52
CA ARG A 879 -13.90 9.25 -4.33
C ARG A 879 -15.37 9.06 -3.93
N GLY A 880 -16.12 8.32 -4.74
CA GLY A 880 -17.50 7.95 -4.50
C GLY A 880 -17.64 6.58 -3.82
N ALA A 881 -18.76 5.92 -4.06
CA ALA A 881 -19.09 4.65 -3.42
C ALA A 881 -18.19 3.51 -3.88
N LYS A 882 -17.77 2.65 -2.94
CA LYS A 882 -17.18 1.35 -3.28
C LYS A 882 -18.29 0.42 -3.79
N ILE A 883 -18.14 -0.05 -5.02
CA ILE A 883 -19.08 -0.96 -5.70
C ILE A 883 -18.84 -2.40 -5.22
N GLN A 884 -17.58 -2.86 -5.26
CA GLN A 884 -17.23 -4.24 -4.92
C GLN A 884 -15.78 -4.36 -4.45
N THR A 885 -15.49 -5.30 -3.55
CA THR A 885 -14.11 -5.70 -3.23
C THR A 885 -13.67 -6.82 -4.18
N LEU A 886 -12.43 -6.75 -4.68
CA LEU A 886 -11.87 -7.80 -5.54
C LEU A 886 -11.50 -9.05 -4.74
N TRP A 887 -11.46 -10.19 -5.41
CA TRP A 887 -11.20 -11.51 -4.81
C TRP A 887 -9.93 -11.52 -3.97
N SER A 888 -9.96 -12.23 -2.83
CA SER A 888 -8.77 -12.48 -2.01
C SER A 888 -8.00 -11.21 -1.60
N GLY A 889 -8.66 -10.05 -1.50
CA GLY A 889 -8.01 -8.79 -1.11
C GLY A 889 -7.21 -8.11 -2.21
N TYR A 890 -7.40 -8.49 -3.49
CA TYR A 890 -6.67 -7.93 -4.64
C TYR A 890 -7.09 -6.49 -5.01
N GLY A 891 -7.71 -5.74 -4.11
CA GLY A 891 -8.16 -4.37 -4.36
C GLY A 891 -9.69 -4.22 -4.43
N GLU A 892 -10.18 -3.26 -5.20
CA GLU A 892 -11.57 -2.82 -5.18
C GLU A 892 -12.04 -2.16 -6.49
N ILE A 893 -13.36 -2.12 -6.67
CA ILE A 893 -14.05 -1.37 -7.71
C ILE A 893 -14.79 -0.21 -7.04
N VAL A 894 -14.49 1.02 -7.46
CA VAL A 894 -14.98 2.25 -6.82
C VAL A 894 -15.50 3.21 -7.88
N ARG A 895 -16.65 3.84 -7.60
CA ARG A 895 -17.15 4.96 -8.38
C ARG A 895 -16.40 6.24 -8.01
N ILE A 896 -15.92 6.98 -8.99
CA ILE A 896 -15.26 8.28 -8.81
C ILE A 896 -16.13 9.35 -9.45
N ASN A 897 -16.50 10.37 -8.66
CA ASN A 897 -17.26 11.50 -9.15
C ASN A 897 -16.30 12.52 -9.77
N LEU A 898 -16.70 13.11 -10.90
CA LEU A 898 -15.92 14.07 -11.67
C LEU A 898 -16.54 15.46 -11.55
N GLU A 899 -15.71 16.50 -11.46
CA GLU A 899 -16.14 17.90 -11.45
C GLU A 899 -15.78 18.62 -12.74
N ASP A 900 -16.67 19.52 -13.19
CA ASP A 900 -16.53 20.29 -14.43
C ASP A 900 -16.23 19.42 -15.66
N CYS A 901 -16.90 18.27 -15.75
CA CYS A 901 -16.80 17.33 -16.85
C CYS A 901 -18.19 16.96 -17.38
N ASP A 902 -18.32 16.73 -18.68
CA ASP A 902 -19.57 16.27 -19.32
C ASP A 902 -20.04 14.91 -18.77
N ARG A 903 -19.14 14.15 -18.13
CA ARG A 903 -19.43 12.90 -17.44
C ARG A 903 -19.40 13.15 -15.93
N PRO A 904 -20.49 12.91 -15.18
CA PRO A 904 -20.52 13.14 -13.74
C PRO A 904 -19.73 12.11 -12.91
N SER A 905 -19.46 10.92 -13.45
CA SER A 905 -18.65 9.89 -12.77
C SER A 905 -18.03 8.87 -13.71
N VAL A 906 -17.03 8.16 -13.19
CA VAL A 906 -16.37 6.99 -13.80
C VAL A 906 -16.28 5.85 -12.78
N VAL A 907 -16.14 4.62 -13.25
CA VAL A 907 -15.88 3.45 -12.41
C VAL A 907 -14.42 3.06 -12.53
N VAL A 908 -13.72 2.96 -11.40
CA VAL A 908 -12.31 2.59 -11.35
C VAL A 908 -12.16 1.23 -10.69
N LYS A 909 -11.56 0.29 -11.41
CA LYS A 909 -11.12 -1.02 -10.90
C LYS A 909 -9.65 -0.90 -10.54
N HIS A 910 -9.35 -0.87 -9.25
CA HIS A 910 -8.01 -0.85 -8.69
C HIS A 910 -7.63 -2.24 -8.20
N VAL A 911 -6.63 -2.82 -8.83
CA VAL A 911 -6.09 -4.15 -8.55
C VAL A 911 -4.75 -3.98 -7.83
N LYS A 912 -4.54 -4.71 -6.75
CA LYS A 912 -3.29 -4.79 -5.99
C LYS A 912 -2.86 -6.24 -5.87
N PHE A 913 -1.68 -6.58 -6.37
CA PHE A 913 -1.13 -7.93 -6.32
C PHE A 913 -0.40 -8.14 -4.98
N PRO A 914 -0.92 -8.97 -4.04
CA PRO A 914 -0.28 -9.17 -2.74
C PRO A 914 1.06 -9.92 -2.89
N GLN A 915 2.08 -9.48 -2.14
CA GLN A 915 3.44 -10.06 -2.20
C GLN A 915 3.63 -11.36 -1.40
N GLU A 916 2.67 -11.74 -0.54
CA GLU A 916 2.73 -12.99 0.26
C GLU A 916 1.40 -13.76 0.20
N SER A 917 1.52 -15.07 -0.05
CA SER A 917 0.42 -16.04 -0.12
C SER A 917 0.13 -16.68 1.25
N ALA A 918 -0.34 -15.90 2.21
CA ALA A 918 -0.87 -16.45 3.47
C ALA A 918 -2.40 -16.32 3.50
N HIS A 919 -3.12 -17.42 3.23
CA HIS A 919 -4.58 -17.49 3.39
C HIS A 919 -4.97 -18.54 4.44
N PRO A 920 -5.95 -18.28 5.33
CA PRO A 920 -6.28 -19.15 6.46
C PRO A 920 -6.98 -20.48 6.13
N GLY A 921 -7.09 -20.85 4.85
CA GLY A 921 -7.95 -21.95 4.39
C GLY A 921 -7.30 -22.97 3.46
N GLY A 922 -6.02 -22.88 3.13
CA GLY A 922 -5.31 -23.94 2.39
C GLY A 922 -5.66 -24.14 0.90
N TRP A 923 -6.52 -23.31 0.27
CA TRP A 923 -6.92 -23.46 -1.14
C TRP A 923 -6.17 -22.56 -2.15
N ASN A 924 -5.09 -21.88 -1.74
CA ASN A 924 -4.29 -21.05 -2.63
C ASN A 924 -2.94 -21.73 -2.90
N THR A 925 -2.87 -22.55 -3.96
CA THR A 925 -1.59 -22.96 -4.57
C THR A 925 -1.00 -21.78 -5.35
N ASP A 926 0.31 -21.77 -5.62
CA ASP A 926 0.96 -20.77 -6.49
C ASP A 926 0.24 -20.63 -7.85
N ARG A 927 -0.32 -21.74 -8.35
CA ARG A 927 -1.10 -21.81 -9.58
C ARG A 927 -2.38 -20.96 -9.53
N SER A 928 -3.07 -20.95 -8.38
CA SER A 928 -4.29 -20.15 -8.19
C SER A 928 -4.02 -18.64 -8.14
N HIS A 929 -2.88 -18.24 -7.54
CA HIS A 929 -2.40 -16.86 -7.53
C HIS A 929 -2.02 -16.41 -8.94
N GLN A 930 -1.18 -17.18 -9.64
CA GLN A 930 -0.76 -16.89 -11.02
C GLN A 930 -1.95 -16.76 -11.98
N ARG A 931 -2.96 -17.63 -11.85
CA ARG A 931 -4.19 -17.53 -12.64
C ARG A 931 -4.95 -16.23 -12.41
N LYS A 932 -5.08 -15.79 -11.14
CA LYS A 932 -5.74 -14.52 -10.79
C LYS A 932 -4.97 -13.33 -11.35
N VAL A 933 -3.64 -13.34 -11.26
CA VAL A 933 -2.80 -12.30 -11.87
C VAL A 933 -3.03 -12.24 -13.39
N ARG A 934 -2.99 -13.40 -14.07
CA ARG A 934 -3.24 -13.50 -15.50
C ARG A 934 -4.64 -13.02 -15.89
N SER A 935 -5.67 -13.29 -15.09
CA SER A 935 -7.04 -12.85 -15.42
C SER A 935 -7.20 -11.33 -15.42
N TYR A 936 -6.53 -10.61 -14.51
CA TYR A 936 -6.53 -9.12 -14.52
C TYR A 936 -5.71 -8.54 -15.69
N GLN A 937 -4.60 -9.21 -16.06
CA GLN A 937 -3.83 -8.83 -17.25
C GLN A 937 -4.65 -9.01 -18.53
N VAL A 938 -5.37 -10.13 -18.66
CA VAL A 938 -6.25 -10.40 -19.81
C VAL A 938 -7.40 -9.39 -19.86
N GLU A 939 -8.06 -9.12 -18.73
CA GLU A 939 -9.13 -8.11 -18.67
C GLU A 939 -8.64 -6.72 -19.10
N THR A 940 -7.44 -6.33 -18.65
CA THR A 940 -6.83 -5.06 -19.04
C THR A 940 -6.54 -5.02 -20.53
N TYR A 941 -5.96 -6.10 -21.07
CA TYR A 941 -5.67 -6.20 -22.50
C TYR A 941 -6.97 -6.14 -23.34
N TRP A 942 -8.04 -6.77 -22.86
CA TRP A 942 -9.37 -6.73 -23.47
C TRP A 942 -9.89 -5.29 -23.60
N TYR A 943 -9.92 -4.55 -22.47
CA TYR A 943 -10.41 -3.18 -22.46
C TYR A 943 -9.55 -2.21 -23.30
N GLN A 944 -8.24 -2.48 -23.41
CA GLN A 944 -7.33 -1.66 -24.21
C GLN A 944 -7.43 -1.93 -25.72
N ASN A 945 -7.69 -3.18 -26.13
CA ASN A 945 -7.46 -3.60 -27.52
C ASN A 945 -8.70 -4.15 -28.25
N TYR A 946 -9.73 -4.62 -27.53
CA TYR A 946 -10.89 -5.29 -28.14
C TYR A 946 -12.23 -4.63 -27.82
N ALA A 947 -12.38 -4.01 -26.65
CA ALA A 947 -13.65 -3.45 -26.20
C ALA A 947 -14.20 -2.43 -27.21
N THR A 948 -15.44 -2.65 -27.65
CA THR A 948 -16.13 -1.81 -28.65
C THR A 948 -17.63 -1.77 -28.35
N ASN A 949 -18.27 -0.66 -28.70
CA ASN A 949 -19.65 -0.33 -28.33
C ASN A 949 -20.62 -0.33 -29.50
N GLY A 950 -20.46 -1.30 -30.42
CA GLY A 950 -21.41 -1.54 -31.50
C GLY A 950 -22.75 -2.08 -30.97
N ARG A 951 -23.24 -3.18 -31.56
CA ARG A 951 -24.45 -3.87 -31.09
C ARG A 951 -24.29 -4.56 -29.71
N CYS A 952 -23.10 -4.50 -29.12
CA CYS A 952 -22.76 -5.11 -27.84
C CYS A 952 -22.23 -4.03 -26.90
N ARG A 953 -23.08 -3.51 -26.02
CA ARG A 953 -22.66 -2.46 -25.09
C ARG A 953 -21.68 -3.01 -24.05
N ILE A 954 -20.51 -2.38 -23.94
CA ILE A 954 -19.46 -2.63 -22.94
C ILE A 954 -19.10 -1.27 -22.32
N PRO A 955 -18.65 -1.15 -21.07
CA PRO A 955 -18.20 0.16 -20.58
C PRO A 955 -17.01 0.66 -21.41
N VAL A 956 -17.03 1.93 -21.82
CA VAL A 956 -15.86 2.55 -22.49
C VAL A 956 -14.65 2.50 -21.56
N CYS A 957 -13.52 2.00 -22.05
CA CYS A 957 -12.25 2.12 -21.34
C CYS A 957 -11.64 3.50 -21.60
N LEU A 958 -11.48 4.29 -20.54
CA LEU A 958 -10.85 5.61 -20.59
C LEU A 958 -9.34 5.50 -20.36
N ALA A 959 -8.93 4.58 -19.48
CA ALA A 959 -7.53 4.25 -19.25
C ALA A 959 -7.40 2.86 -18.68
N ALA A 960 -6.29 2.19 -18.99
CA ALA A 960 -5.82 1.07 -18.20
C ALA A 960 -4.30 1.13 -18.10
N ARG A 961 -3.76 1.11 -16.88
CA ARG A 961 -2.31 1.20 -16.62
C ARG A 961 -1.88 0.31 -15.46
N SER A 962 -0.65 -0.18 -15.55
CA SER A 962 0.01 -0.91 -14.47
C SER A 962 1.07 -0.04 -13.82
N PHE A 963 1.15 -0.09 -12.50
CA PHE A 963 2.08 0.65 -11.65
C PHE A 963 2.75 -0.32 -10.68
N GLY A 964 3.81 -1.00 -11.11
CA GLY A 964 4.48 -2.02 -10.29
C GLY A 964 3.58 -3.22 -10.06
N ASP A 965 3.27 -3.49 -8.79
CA ASP A 965 2.37 -4.54 -8.31
C ASP A 965 0.89 -4.10 -8.24
N GLU A 966 0.55 -2.93 -8.78
CA GLU A 966 -0.83 -2.45 -8.86
C GLU A 966 -1.26 -2.22 -10.32
N GLN A 967 -2.55 -2.34 -10.60
CA GLN A 967 -3.15 -2.11 -11.91
C GLN A 967 -4.46 -1.35 -11.75
N VAL A 968 -4.68 -0.36 -12.62
CA VAL A 968 -5.86 0.51 -12.58
C VAL A 968 -6.53 0.50 -13.94
N ILE A 969 -7.83 0.21 -13.97
CA ILE A 969 -8.70 0.33 -15.15
C ILE A 969 -9.76 1.38 -14.84
N VAL A 970 -9.79 2.46 -15.61
CA VAL A 970 -10.78 3.54 -15.55
C VAL A 970 -11.80 3.29 -16.66
N LEU A 971 -13.03 3.01 -16.25
CA LEU A 971 -14.16 2.65 -17.09
C LEU A 971 -15.25 3.72 -16.99
N GLU A 972 -16.04 3.86 -18.04
CA GLU A 972 -17.29 4.59 -18.01
C GLU A 972 -18.24 4.05 -16.93
N ASP A 973 -18.97 4.97 -16.30
CA ASP A 973 -20.03 4.61 -15.36
C ASP A 973 -21.32 4.26 -16.11
N LEU A 974 -21.63 2.97 -16.15
CA LEU A 974 -22.82 2.45 -16.82
C LEU A 974 -24.13 2.94 -16.18
N ASP A 975 -24.14 3.26 -14.88
CA ASP A 975 -25.34 3.75 -14.22
C ASP A 975 -25.74 5.13 -14.78
N VAL A 976 -24.76 6.02 -14.96
CA VAL A 976 -24.94 7.33 -15.61
C VAL A 976 -25.31 7.18 -17.08
N SER A 977 -24.84 6.10 -17.71
CA SER A 977 -25.09 5.80 -19.11
C SER A 977 -26.46 5.13 -19.35
N GLY A 978 -27.31 5.03 -18.32
CA GLY A 978 -28.65 4.47 -18.40
C GLY A 978 -28.74 2.95 -18.34
N PHE A 979 -27.72 2.28 -17.79
CA PHE A 979 -27.68 0.83 -17.50
C PHE A 979 -27.49 0.60 -15.99
N ASP A 980 -28.34 1.22 -15.19
CA ASP A 980 -28.29 1.27 -13.72
C ASP A 980 -28.97 0.07 -13.03
N GLU A 981 -29.71 -0.76 -13.76
CA GLU A 981 -30.45 -1.88 -13.15
C GLU A 981 -29.64 -3.17 -13.07
N ARG A 982 -29.50 -3.73 -11.86
CA ARG A 982 -28.95 -5.08 -11.62
C ARG A 982 -30.05 -6.02 -11.13
N ARG A 983 -30.34 -7.06 -11.91
CA ARG A 983 -31.51 -7.93 -11.70
C ARG A 983 -31.12 -9.27 -11.07
N ASN A 984 -31.88 -9.69 -10.06
CA ASN A 984 -31.74 -11.02 -9.43
C ASN A 984 -32.76 -12.05 -9.97
N SER A 985 -33.77 -11.57 -10.70
CA SER A 985 -34.78 -12.36 -11.39
C SER A 985 -35.08 -11.70 -12.73
N VAL A 986 -35.24 -12.49 -13.78
CA VAL A 986 -35.38 -12.00 -15.15
C VAL A 986 -36.64 -12.55 -15.81
N SER A 987 -37.27 -11.70 -16.62
CA SER A 987 -38.33 -12.08 -17.55
C SER A 987 -37.75 -12.74 -18.81
N ASP A 988 -38.61 -13.30 -19.66
CA ASP A 988 -38.22 -13.86 -20.95
C ASP A 988 -37.59 -12.80 -21.86
N ASP A 989 -38.10 -11.56 -21.83
CA ASP A 989 -37.58 -10.46 -22.64
C ASP A 989 -36.19 -10.03 -22.18
N ASP A 990 -35.92 -10.09 -20.88
CA ASP A 990 -34.59 -9.80 -20.32
C ASP A 990 -33.57 -10.85 -20.73
N ILE A 991 -33.96 -12.13 -20.69
CA ILE A 991 -33.10 -13.24 -21.14
C ILE A 991 -32.83 -13.08 -22.63
N LYS A 992 -33.85 -12.77 -23.43
CA LYS A 992 -33.70 -12.52 -24.87
C LYS A 992 -32.79 -11.33 -25.15
N ALA A 993 -32.85 -10.25 -24.37
CA ALA A 993 -31.95 -9.11 -24.52
C ALA A 993 -30.47 -9.49 -24.29
N CYS A 994 -30.19 -10.26 -23.23
CA CYS A 994 -28.83 -10.79 -23.00
C CYS A 994 -28.37 -11.78 -24.06
N LEU A 995 -29.28 -12.64 -24.57
CA LEU A 995 -28.96 -13.57 -25.66
C LEU A 995 -28.68 -12.85 -26.97
N SER A 996 -29.42 -11.78 -27.27
CA SER A 996 -29.12 -10.91 -28.42
C SER A 996 -27.76 -10.25 -28.26
N TRP A 997 -27.43 -9.76 -27.05
CA TRP A 997 -26.10 -9.23 -26.75
C TRP A 997 -25.00 -10.27 -27.01
N LEU A 998 -25.16 -11.49 -26.49
CA LEU A 998 -24.20 -12.59 -26.70
C LEU A 998 -24.08 -12.99 -28.16
N ALA A 999 -25.20 -13.08 -28.89
CA ALA A 999 -25.20 -13.42 -30.30
C ALA A 999 -24.45 -12.39 -31.15
N ASN A 1000 -24.70 -11.10 -30.92
CA ASN A 1000 -23.98 -10.02 -31.58
C ASN A 1000 -22.49 -10.02 -31.19
N PHE A 1001 -22.18 -10.33 -29.93
CA PHE A 1001 -20.80 -10.39 -29.44
C PHE A 1001 -20.02 -11.51 -30.12
N HIS A 1002 -20.61 -12.71 -30.19
CA HIS A 1002 -20.00 -13.84 -30.87
C HIS A 1002 -19.89 -13.63 -32.39
N ALA A 1003 -20.88 -13.01 -33.02
CA ALA A 1003 -20.81 -12.68 -34.44
C ALA A 1003 -19.65 -11.75 -34.77
N LEU A 1004 -19.40 -10.75 -33.91
CA LEU A 1004 -18.35 -9.75 -34.10
C LEU A 1004 -16.94 -10.37 -34.15
N PHE A 1005 -16.71 -11.44 -33.38
CA PHE A 1005 -15.39 -12.04 -33.21
C PHE A 1005 -15.25 -13.44 -33.84
N ILE A 1006 -16.20 -13.85 -34.66
CA ILE A 1006 -16.11 -15.14 -35.35
C ILE A 1006 -14.91 -15.16 -36.29
N GLY A 1007 -14.07 -16.19 -36.17
CA GLY A 1007 -12.80 -16.34 -36.90
C GLY A 1007 -11.67 -15.41 -36.41
N VAL A 1008 -11.87 -14.63 -35.35
CA VAL A 1008 -10.84 -13.75 -34.78
C VAL A 1008 -9.96 -14.53 -33.80
N GLU A 1009 -8.65 -14.44 -33.97
CA GLU A 1009 -7.68 -15.07 -33.06
C GLU A 1009 -7.61 -14.30 -31.72
N PRO A 1010 -7.65 -14.97 -30.55
CA PRO A 1010 -7.70 -14.34 -29.22
C PRO A 1010 -6.32 -13.81 -28.76
N LYS A 1011 -5.68 -12.96 -29.57
CA LYS A 1011 -4.34 -12.41 -29.28
C LYS A 1011 -4.35 -11.61 -27.99
N GLY A 1012 -3.43 -11.93 -27.07
CA GLY A 1012 -3.32 -11.28 -25.76
C GLY A 1012 -4.42 -11.65 -24.75
N LEU A 1013 -5.41 -12.44 -25.15
CA LEU A 1013 -6.48 -12.95 -24.29
C LEU A 1013 -6.18 -14.38 -23.80
N TRP A 1014 -7.16 -15.07 -23.22
CA TRP A 1014 -7.04 -16.50 -22.99
C TRP A 1014 -7.12 -17.26 -24.32
N PRO A 1015 -6.20 -18.19 -24.62
CA PRO A 1015 -6.30 -19.05 -25.81
C PRO A 1015 -7.59 -19.85 -25.82
N ILE A 1016 -7.98 -20.35 -24.64
CA ILE A 1016 -9.26 -20.98 -24.36
C ILE A 1016 -9.94 -20.16 -23.28
N GLY A 1017 -11.02 -19.47 -23.63
CA GLY A 1017 -11.84 -18.70 -22.69
C GLY A 1017 -12.65 -19.60 -21.75
N THR A 1018 -13.26 -18.95 -20.76
CA THR A 1018 -13.97 -19.49 -19.58
C THR A 1018 -13.08 -19.83 -18.39
N TYR A 1019 -13.60 -19.65 -17.16
CA TYR A 1019 -12.84 -19.93 -15.95
C TYR A 1019 -12.80 -21.42 -15.55
N TRP A 1020 -13.56 -22.27 -16.23
CA TRP A 1020 -13.77 -23.68 -15.88
C TRP A 1020 -13.14 -24.70 -16.85
N HIS A 1021 -12.48 -24.25 -17.92
CA HIS A 1021 -11.84 -25.16 -18.88
C HIS A 1021 -10.76 -26.03 -18.23
N LEU A 1022 -10.50 -27.19 -18.84
CA LEU A 1022 -9.80 -28.30 -18.19
C LEU A 1022 -8.35 -27.96 -17.77
N GLU A 1023 -7.60 -27.29 -18.63
CA GLU A 1023 -6.18 -26.99 -18.44
C GLU A 1023 -5.91 -26.09 -17.21
N THR A 1024 -6.84 -25.21 -16.85
CA THR A 1024 -6.70 -24.33 -15.67
C THR A 1024 -7.29 -24.92 -14.38
N ARG A 1025 -7.89 -26.12 -14.45
CA ARG A 1025 -8.66 -26.78 -13.37
C ARG A 1025 -8.36 -28.28 -13.18
N PRO A 1026 -7.08 -28.72 -13.11
CA PRO A 1026 -6.78 -30.13 -12.90
C PRO A 1026 -7.08 -30.60 -11.49
N ASP A 1027 -7.01 -29.73 -10.48
CA ASP A 1027 -7.32 -30.08 -9.09
C ASP A 1027 -8.80 -30.47 -8.97
N GLU A 1028 -9.69 -29.70 -9.61
CA GLU A 1028 -11.11 -30.04 -9.68
C GLU A 1028 -11.37 -31.31 -10.49
N LEU A 1029 -10.64 -31.55 -11.60
CA LEU A 1029 -10.73 -32.81 -12.34
C LEU A 1029 -10.30 -34.00 -11.48
N GLU A 1030 -9.24 -33.86 -10.70
CA GLU A 1030 -8.73 -34.90 -9.81
C GLU A 1030 -9.75 -35.23 -8.70
N ALA A 1031 -10.41 -34.21 -8.14
CA ALA A 1031 -11.41 -34.35 -7.09
C ALA A 1031 -12.72 -35.02 -7.53
N MET A 1032 -12.99 -35.15 -8.84
CA MET A 1032 -14.22 -35.76 -9.35
C MET A 1032 -14.34 -37.25 -9.00
N SER A 1033 -15.50 -37.62 -8.45
CA SER A 1033 -15.87 -39.02 -8.18
C SER A 1033 -16.50 -39.75 -9.38
N ASP A 1034 -17.04 -39.02 -10.36
CA ASP A 1034 -17.64 -39.61 -11.57
C ASP A 1034 -16.56 -40.05 -12.54
N THR A 1035 -16.18 -41.32 -12.48
CA THR A 1035 -15.08 -41.90 -13.26
C THR A 1035 -15.35 -41.92 -14.76
N GLN A 1036 -16.61 -42.09 -15.18
CA GLN A 1036 -16.97 -42.14 -16.59
C GLN A 1036 -16.79 -40.76 -17.23
N LEU A 1037 -17.35 -39.71 -16.62
CA LEU A 1037 -17.19 -38.35 -17.13
C LEU A 1037 -15.74 -37.87 -17.01
N LYS A 1038 -15.05 -38.23 -15.93
CA LYS A 1038 -13.63 -37.91 -15.73
C LYS A 1038 -12.74 -38.48 -16.83
N ASN A 1039 -12.98 -39.72 -17.25
CA ASN A 1039 -12.21 -40.34 -18.34
C ASN A 1039 -12.48 -39.69 -19.71
N CYS A 1040 -13.72 -39.24 -19.96
CA CYS A 1040 -14.09 -38.54 -21.19
C CYS A 1040 -13.74 -37.04 -21.18
N ALA A 1041 -13.33 -36.47 -20.04
CA ALA A 1041 -13.12 -35.03 -19.87
C ALA A 1041 -12.12 -34.43 -20.89
N GLY A 1042 -10.99 -35.12 -21.12
CA GLY A 1042 -9.98 -34.67 -22.08
C GLY A 1042 -10.51 -34.63 -23.52
N GLU A 1043 -11.34 -35.60 -23.89
CA GLU A 1043 -11.92 -35.68 -25.23
C GLU A 1043 -13.05 -34.64 -25.42
N ILE A 1044 -13.87 -34.39 -24.40
CA ILE A 1044 -14.88 -33.32 -24.42
C ILE A 1044 -14.21 -31.95 -24.59
N ASP A 1045 -13.14 -31.68 -23.84
CA ASP A 1045 -12.35 -30.45 -23.98
C ASP A 1045 -11.74 -30.34 -25.38
N ARG A 1046 -11.18 -31.45 -25.92
CA ARG A 1046 -10.64 -31.51 -27.28
C ARG A 1046 -11.72 -31.14 -28.32
N ILE A 1047 -12.90 -31.74 -28.24
CA ILE A 1047 -14.02 -31.48 -29.18
C ILE A 1047 -14.42 -30.00 -29.16
N LEU A 1048 -14.61 -29.42 -27.97
CA LEU A 1048 -14.95 -28.00 -27.82
C LEU A 1048 -13.85 -27.08 -28.36
N ASN A 1049 -12.59 -27.45 -28.18
CA ASN A 1049 -11.44 -26.67 -28.63
C ASN A 1049 -11.06 -26.91 -30.10
N SER A 1050 -11.58 -27.98 -30.73
CA SER A 1050 -11.37 -28.29 -32.15
C SER A 1050 -12.55 -27.88 -33.05
N CYS A 1051 -13.58 -27.22 -32.53
CA CYS A 1051 -14.67 -26.69 -33.35
C CYS A 1051 -14.13 -25.79 -34.47
N GLN A 1052 -14.74 -25.89 -35.64
CA GLN A 1052 -14.38 -25.14 -36.83
C GLN A 1052 -14.65 -23.65 -36.63
N PHE A 1053 -15.83 -23.33 -36.09
CA PHE A 1053 -16.24 -21.95 -35.90
C PHE A 1053 -15.90 -21.48 -34.49
N LYS A 1054 -14.73 -20.85 -34.36
CA LYS A 1054 -14.28 -20.21 -33.12
C LYS A 1054 -14.64 -18.73 -33.11
N THR A 1055 -14.98 -18.23 -31.93
CA THR A 1055 -15.17 -16.82 -31.63
C THR A 1055 -14.35 -16.44 -30.39
N ILE A 1056 -14.32 -15.14 -30.06
CA ILE A 1056 -14.05 -14.71 -28.69
C ILE A 1056 -15.33 -14.89 -27.86
N VAL A 1057 -15.20 -15.48 -26.69
CA VAL A 1057 -16.24 -15.67 -25.67
C VAL A 1057 -15.94 -14.75 -24.48
N HIS A 1058 -16.98 -14.26 -23.82
CA HIS A 1058 -16.92 -13.48 -22.58
C HIS A 1058 -16.26 -14.29 -21.45
N GLY A 1059 -16.56 -15.59 -21.36
CA GLY A 1059 -15.91 -16.52 -20.43
C GLY A 1059 -16.44 -16.50 -18.99
N ASP A 1060 -17.31 -15.57 -18.65
CA ASP A 1060 -18.01 -15.49 -17.35
C ASP A 1060 -19.40 -14.86 -17.53
N ALA A 1061 -20.09 -15.24 -18.61
CA ALA A 1061 -21.42 -14.72 -18.95
C ALA A 1061 -22.50 -15.27 -17.98
N LYS A 1062 -22.70 -14.61 -16.85
CA LYS A 1062 -23.76 -14.90 -15.87
C LYS A 1062 -24.62 -13.66 -15.65
N LEU A 1063 -25.86 -13.83 -15.17
CA LEU A 1063 -26.80 -12.74 -14.97
C LEU A 1063 -26.22 -11.55 -14.18
N ALA A 1064 -25.41 -11.82 -13.15
CA ALA A 1064 -24.78 -10.78 -12.32
C ALA A 1064 -23.78 -9.88 -13.08
N ASN A 1065 -23.31 -10.33 -14.26
CA ASN A 1065 -22.35 -9.60 -15.11
C ASN A 1065 -23.06 -8.82 -16.23
N PHE A 1066 -24.39 -8.75 -16.22
CA PHE A 1066 -25.19 -7.93 -17.13
C PHE A 1066 -25.88 -6.78 -16.39
N CYS A 1067 -25.79 -5.58 -16.97
CA CYS A 1067 -26.40 -4.34 -16.51
C CYS A 1067 -27.56 -3.98 -17.45
N PHE A 1068 -28.74 -3.74 -16.91
CA PHE A 1068 -29.97 -3.50 -17.69
C PHE A 1068 -30.32 -2.01 -17.72
N SER A 1069 -30.93 -1.59 -18.81
CA SER A 1069 -31.47 -0.24 -18.95
C SER A 1069 -32.91 -0.14 -18.43
N GLY A 1070 -33.21 0.94 -17.70
CA GLY A 1070 -34.55 1.20 -17.13
C GLY A 1070 -35.67 1.42 -18.16
N THR A 1071 -35.34 1.70 -19.43
CA THR A 1071 -36.34 1.84 -20.50
C THR A 1071 -36.73 0.51 -21.17
N GLY A 1072 -36.10 -0.60 -20.76
CA GLY A 1072 -36.36 -1.96 -21.24
C GLY A 1072 -35.67 -2.29 -22.56
N SER A 1073 -35.10 -3.51 -22.65
CA SER A 1073 -34.33 -4.15 -23.74
C SER A 1073 -32.84 -3.81 -23.91
N GLY A 1074 -32.33 -2.72 -23.34
CA GLY A 1074 -30.90 -2.40 -23.37
C GLY A 1074 -30.10 -3.22 -22.35
N VAL A 1075 -29.05 -3.90 -22.80
CA VAL A 1075 -28.13 -4.65 -21.92
C VAL A 1075 -26.66 -4.28 -22.20
N ALA A 1076 -25.88 -4.13 -21.12
CA ALA A 1076 -24.43 -3.99 -21.17
C ALA A 1076 -23.75 -5.10 -20.35
N ALA A 1077 -22.62 -5.63 -20.84
CA ALA A 1077 -21.86 -6.67 -20.13
C ALA A 1077 -20.58 -6.12 -19.48
N VAL A 1078 -20.17 -6.75 -18.37
CA VAL A 1078 -18.96 -6.41 -17.59
C VAL A 1078 -18.24 -7.68 -17.13
N ASP A 1079 -17.04 -7.51 -16.56
CA ASP A 1079 -16.21 -8.60 -15.98
C ASP A 1079 -15.61 -9.58 -17.00
N PHE A 1080 -14.68 -9.07 -17.83
CA PHE A 1080 -14.02 -9.81 -18.92
C PHE A 1080 -12.73 -10.52 -18.47
N GLN A 1081 -12.66 -10.97 -17.22
CA GLN A 1081 -11.45 -11.61 -16.64
C GLN A 1081 -11.07 -12.93 -17.30
N TYR A 1082 -12.04 -13.62 -17.88
CA TYR A 1082 -11.87 -14.93 -18.51
C TYR A 1082 -12.22 -14.92 -20.00
N VAL A 1083 -12.18 -13.72 -20.61
CA VAL A 1083 -12.43 -13.53 -22.04
C VAL A 1083 -11.33 -14.19 -22.88
N GLY A 1084 -11.71 -14.89 -23.94
CA GLY A 1084 -10.76 -15.68 -24.72
C GLY A 1084 -11.39 -16.42 -25.89
N GLY A 1085 -10.60 -17.26 -26.57
CA GLY A 1085 -11.08 -18.03 -27.72
C GLY A 1085 -11.98 -19.21 -27.32
N GLY A 1086 -13.00 -19.52 -28.12
CA GLY A 1086 -13.81 -20.72 -27.89
C GLY A 1086 -15.08 -20.77 -28.74
N CYS A 1087 -15.91 -21.77 -28.45
CA CYS A 1087 -17.28 -21.87 -28.98
C CYS A 1087 -18.21 -20.98 -28.15
N GLY A 1088 -19.05 -20.16 -28.80
CA GLY A 1088 -20.01 -19.26 -28.14
C GLY A 1088 -21.02 -19.96 -27.22
N MET A 1089 -21.24 -21.26 -27.41
CA MET A 1089 -22.12 -22.05 -26.53
C MET A 1089 -21.64 -22.10 -25.09
N LYS A 1090 -20.33 -21.93 -24.84
CA LYS A 1090 -19.79 -21.85 -23.48
C LYS A 1090 -20.38 -20.69 -22.68
N ASP A 1091 -20.63 -19.55 -23.30
CA ASP A 1091 -21.29 -18.41 -22.64
C ASP A 1091 -22.80 -18.63 -22.52
N VAL A 1092 -23.44 -19.15 -23.58
CA VAL A 1092 -24.90 -19.35 -23.60
C VAL A 1092 -25.34 -20.31 -22.50
N ILE A 1093 -24.68 -21.46 -22.34
CA ILE A 1093 -25.04 -22.43 -21.29
C ILE A 1093 -24.83 -21.85 -19.89
N TYR A 1094 -23.78 -21.05 -19.70
CA TYR A 1094 -23.45 -20.50 -18.39
C TYR A 1094 -24.45 -19.41 -17.99
N PHE A 1095 -24.85 -18.59 -18.98
CA PHE A 1095 -25.86 -17.55 -18.81
C PHE A 1095 -27.23 -18.14 -18.51
N LEU A 1096 -27.72 -19.06 -19.33
CA LEU A 1096 -29.02 -19.71 -19.13
C LEU A 1096 -29.07 -20.44 -17.78
N GLY A 1097 -28.01 -21.18 -17.44
CA GLY A 1097 -27.90 -21.86 -16.15
C GLY A 1097 -27.79 -20.92 -14.96
N SER A 1098 -27.49 -19.63 -15.15
CA SER A 1098 -27.53 -18.61 -14.09
C SER A 1098 -28.90 -17.95 -13.90
N CYS A 1099 -29.77 -18.02 -14.92
CA CYS A 1099 -31.10 -17.38 -14.91
C CYS A 1099 -32.24 -18.33 -14.50
N MET A 1100 -32.06 -19.63 -14.70
CA MET A 1100 -33.16 -20.61 -14.65
C MET A 1100 -32.84 -21.82 -13.77
N ASN A 1101 -33.87 -22.35 -13.13
CA ASN A 1101 -33.80 -23.64 -12.41
C ASN A 1101 -33.99 -24.84 -13.36
N GLU A 1102 -33.82 -26.06 -12.84
CA GLU A 1102 -33.92 -27.32 -13.59
C GLU A 1102 -35.16 -27.40 -14.50
N LYS A 1103 -36.35 -27.17 -13.96
CA LYS A 1103 -37.62 -27.30 -14.69
C LYS A 1103 -37.76 -26.25 -15.79
N GLN A 1104 -37.25 -25.04 -15.53
CA GLN A 1104 -37.26 -23.95 -16.49
C GLN A 1104 -36.28 -24.22 -17.63
N CYS A 1105 -35.06 -24.69 -17.35
CA CYS A 1105 -34.10 -25.08 -18.38
C CYS A 1105 -34.66 -26.15 -19.31
N GLU A 1106 -35.26 -27.21 -18.76
CA GLU A 1106 -35.84 -28.29 -19.58
C GLU A 1106 -36.97 -27.80 -20.50
N LYS A 1107 -37.80 -26.88 -20.02
CA LYS A 1107 -38.94 -26.35 -20.79
C LYS A 1107 -38.55 -25.24 -21.79
N ARG A 1108 -37.62 -24.36 -21.41
CA ARG A 1108 -37.41 -23.06 -22.10
C ARG A 1108 -36.09 -22.96 -22.86
N ALA A 1109 -35.08 -23.76 -22.51
CA ALA A 1109 -33.78 -23.68 -23.18
C ALA A 1109 -33.85 -23.90 -24.72
N PRO A 1110 -34.69 -24.82 -25.25
CA PRO A 1110 -34.79 -24.98 -26.71
C PRO A 1110 -35.25 -23.72 -27.44
N GLU A 1111 -36.34 -23.09 -26.98
CA GLU A 1111 -36.88 -21.86 -27.59
C GLU A 1111 -35.92 -20.68 -27.47
N LEU A 1112 -35.25 -20.55 -26.32
CA LEU A 1112 -34.25 -19.50 -26.10
C LEU A 1112 -32.99 -19.71 -26.95
N LEU A 1113 -32.60 -20.96 -27.19
CA LEU A 1113 -31.49 -21.29 -28.08
C LEU A 1113 -31.85 -20.96 -29.54
N ASP A 1114 -33.07 -21.25 -29.97
CA ASP A 1114 -33.56 -20.85 -31.29
C ASP A 1114 -33.56 -19.33 -31.47
N TYR A 1115 -33.96 -18.59 -30.44
CA TYR A 1115 -33.87 -17.13 -30.43
C TYR A 1115 -32.42 -16.65 -30.55
N TYR A 1116 -31.49 -17.22 -29.78
CA TYR A 1116 -30.07 -16.89 -29.88
C TYR A 1116 -29.52 -17.09 -31.30
N PHE A 1117 -29.87 -18.22 -31.96
CA PHE A 1117 -29.42 -18.47 -33.34
C PHE A 1117 -30.08 -17.54 -34.36
N SER A 1118 -31.34 -17.16 -34.16
CA SER A 1118 -32.01 -16.10 -34.94
C SER A 1118 -31.21 -14.80 -34.91
N GLU A 1119 -30.83 -14.35 -33.71
CA GLU A 1119 -30.02 -13.13 -33.52
C GLU A 1119 -28.62 -13.28 -34.11
N LEU A 1120 -27.98 -14.45 -33.94
CA LEU A 1120 -26.65 -14.73 -34.47
C LEU A 1120 -26.66 -14.69 -36.00
N LYS A 1121 -27.70 -15.23 -36.64
CA LYS A 1121 -27.89 -15.19 -38.10
C LYS A 1121 -27.97 -13.76 -38.62
N ALA A 1122 -28.68 -12.89 -37.89
CA ALA A 1122 -28.84 -11.49 -38.26
C ALA A 1122 -27.57 -10.66 -38.04
N ALA A 1123 -26.65 -11.14 -37.21
CA ALA A 1123 -25.42 -10.44 -36.85
C ALA A 1123 -24.17 -10.94 -37.61
N VAL A 1124 -24.14 -12.20 -38.03
CA VAL A 1124 -22.97 -12.78 -38.71
C VAL A 1124 -22.84 -12.24 -40.14
N GLY A 1125 -21.61 -12.01 -40.59
CA GLY A 1125 -21.33 -11.56 -41.96
C GLY A 1125 -21.56 -12.66 -43.01
N GLU A 1126 -21.85 -12.26 -44.25
CA GLU A 1126 -22.15 -13.16 -45.38
C GLU A 1126 -21.03 -14.17 -45.71
N GLN A 1127 -19.79 -13.88 -45.28
CA GLN A 1127 -18.62 -14.74 -45.45
C GLN A 1127 -18.65 -16.02 -44.59
N VAL A 1128 -19.52 -16.11 -43.59
CA VAL A 1128 -19.65 -17.29 -42.74
C VAL A 1128 -20.82 -18.15 -43.22
N ASN A 1129 -20.59 -19.44 -43.47
CA ASN A 1129 -21.67 -20.37 -43.73
C ASN A 1129 -22.49 -20.61 -42.44
N PHE A 1130 -23.54 -19.81 -42.26
CA PHE A 1130 -24.37 -19.85 -41.06
C PHE A 1130 -25.02 -21.21 -40.82
N LYS A 1131 -25.36 -21.96 -41.88
CA LYS A 1131 -25.99 -23.28 -41.74
C LYS A 1131 -25.04 -24.28 -41.08
N ASP A 1132 -23.77 -24.26 -41.47
CA ASP A 1132 -22.74 -25.13 -40.90
C ASP A 1132 -22.40 -24.69 -39.46
N LEU A 1133 -22.32 -23.37 -39.23
CA LEU A 1133 -22.13 -22.78 -37.90
C LEU A 1133 -23.22 -23.19 -36.91
N GLU A 1134 -24.50 -23.03 -37.30
CA GLU A 1134 -25.64 -23.37 -36.46
C GLU A 1134 -25.65 -24.87 -36.16
N ALA A 1135 -25.40 -25.72 -37.17
CA ALA A 1135 -25.36 -27.16 -36.98
C ALA A 1135 -24.26 -27.57 -35.98
N GLU A 1136 -23.03 -27.04 -36.13
CA GLU A 1136 -21.92 -27.34 -35.22
C GLU A 1136 -22.22 -26.81 -33.81
N TRP A 1137 -22.64 -25.55 -33.66
CA TRP A 1137 -22.84 -24.96 -32.33
C TRP A 1137 -24.06 -25.55 -31.60
N ARG A 1138 -25.13 -25.96 -32.29
CA ARG A 1138 -26.22 -26.71 -31.64
C ARG A 1138 -25.74 -28.02 -31.05
N GLU A 1139 -24.81 -28.70 -31.71
CA GLU A 1139 -24.15 -29.88 -31.15
C GLU A 1139 -23.26 -29.51 -29.95
N MET A 1140 -22.45 -28.45 -30.07
CA MET A 1140 -21.55 -28.00 -29.00
C MET A 1140 -22.28 -27.54 -27.73
N PHE A 1141 -23.57 -27.18 -27.79
CA PHE A 1141 -24.37 -26.80 -26.63
C PHE A 1141 -24.36 -27.90 -25.54
N ALA A 1142 -24.58 -29.16 -25.94
CA ALA A 1142 -24.59 -30.28 -25.00
C ALA A 1142 -23.18 -30.58 -24.45
N TYR A 1143 -22.14 -30.50 -25.29
CA TYR A 1143 -20.75 -30.67 -24.87
C TYR A 1143 -20.30 -29.57 -23.89
N ALA A 1144 -20.67 -28.31 -24.15
CA ALA A 1144 -20.34 -27.19 -23.28
C ALA A 1144 -21.02 -27.31 -21.90
N TRP A 1145 -22.30 -27.74 -21.88
CA TRP A 1145 -23.00 -28.03 -20.63
C TRP A 1145 -22.35 -29.19 -19.87
N THR A 1146 -21.93 -30.24 -20.58
CA THR A 1146 -21.28 -31.42 -20.01
C THR A 1146 -19.92 -31.07 -19.39
N ASP A 1147 -19.11 -30.24 -20.07
CA ASP A 1147 -17.84 -29.75 -19.54
C ASP A 1147 -18.03 -28.85 -18.31
N PHE A 1148 -19.07 -28.00 -18.30
CA PHE A 1148 -19.42 -27.23 -17.12
C PHE A 1148 -19.92 -28.11 -15.96
N HIS A 1149 -20.70 -29.16 -16.26
CA HIS A 1149 -21.14 -30.15 -15.28
C HIS A 1149 -19.96 -30.90 -14.66
N ARG A 1150 -18.98 -31.31 -15.48
CA ARG A 1150 -17.70 -31.88 -15.04
C ARG A 1150 -17.02 -30.96 -14.03
N PHE A 1151 -16.85 -29.68 -14.37
CA PHE A 1151 -16.25 -28.71 -13.45
C PHE A 1151 -17.00 -28.62 -12.12
N LEU A 1152 -18.33 -28.53 -12.14
CA LEU A 1152 -19.13 -28.47 -10.92
C LEU A 1152 -19.00 -29.71 -10.05
N LEU A 1153 -18.90 -30.91 -10.63
CA LEU A 1153 -18.69 -32.15 -9.88
C LEU A 1153 -17.32 -32.20 -9.20
N GLY A 1154 -16.30 -31.53 -9.75
CA GLY A 1154 -14.99 -31.41 -9.14
C GLY A 1154 -14.89 -30.32 -8.08
N TRP A 1155 -15.57 -29.19 -8.32
CA TRP A 1155 -15.49 -28.00 -7.48
C TRP A 1155 -16.48 -28.02 -6.31
N MET A 1156 -17.75 -28.33 -6.57
CA MET A 1156 -18.83 -28.35 -5.58
C MET A 1156 -19.93 -29.34 -6.03
N PRO A 1157 -19.77 -30.65 -5.75
CA PRO A 1157 -20.72 -31.68 -6.19
C PRO A 1157 -22.19 -31.42 -5.79
N GLY A 1158 -22.41 -30.70 -4.67
CA GLY A 1158 -23.74 -30.30 -4.18
C GLY A 1158 -24.32 -29.02 -4.79
N HIS A 1159 -23.69 -28.44 -5.81
CA HIS A 1159 -24.13 -27.18 -6.41
C HIS A 1159 -25.50 -27.34 -7.11
N HIS A 1160 -26.41 -26.37 -6.96
CA HIS A 1160 -27.79 -26.44 -7.47
C HIS A 1160 -27.92 -26.63 -9.01
N LYS A 1161 -26.87 -26.32 -9.76
CA LYS A 1161 -26.79 -26.56 -11.22
C LYS A 1161 -26.43 -28.01 -11.58
N VAL A 1162 -26.02 -28.84 -10.61
CA VAL A 1162 -25.87 -30.29 -10.74
C VAL A 1162 -27.25 -30.93 -10.54
N ASN A 1163 -28.07 -30.85 -11.58
CA ASN A 1163 -29.49 -31.18 -11.54
C ASN A 1163 -29.88 -32.18 -12.66
N ARG A 1164 -31.14 -32.63 -12.71
CA ARG A 1164 -31.56 -33.68 -13.67
C ARG A 1164 -31.31 -33.28 -15.12
N TYR A 1165 -31.58 -32.02 -15.47
CA TYR A 1165 -31.37 -31.50 -16.82
C TYR A 1165 -29.89 -31.59 -17.23
N SER A 1166 -28.99 -31.10 -16.37
CA SER A 1166 -27.55 -31.18 -16.63
C SER A 1166 -27.03 -32.61 -16.72
N ARG A 1167 -27.53 -33.53 -15.87
CA ARG A 1167 -27.16 -34.95 -15.89
C ARG A 1167 -27.64 -35.66 -17.16
N LYS A 1168 -28.84 -35.31 -17.65
CA LYS A 1168 -29.39 -35.83 -18.90
C LYS A 1168 -28.50 -35.47 -20.09
N LEU A 1169 -28.12 -34.20 -20.23
CA LEU A 1169 -27.21 -33.76 -21.30
C LEU A 1169 -25.85 -34.47 -21.22
N THR A 1170 -25.29 -34.60 -20.01
CA THR A 1170 -24.05 -35.37 -19.80
C THR A 1170 -24.21 -36.83 -20.24
N GLN A 1171 -25.31 -37.49 -19.89
CA GLN A 1171 -25.57 -38.87 -20.30
C GLN A 1171 -25.72 -39.01 -21.82
N ASP A 1172 -26.40 -38.07 -22.47
CA ASP A 1172 -26.58 -38.05 -23.92
C ASP A 1172 -25.22 -37.92 -24.64
N VAL A 1173 -24.35 -37.00 -24.18
CA VAL A 1173 -22.99 -36.83 -24.70
C VAL A 1173 -22.15 -38.08 -24.49
N LEU A 1174 -22.13 -38.64 -23.27
CA LEU A 1174 -21.37 -39.86 -22.97
C LEU A 1174 -21.84 -41.07 -23.77
N SER A 1175 -23.15 -41.18 -24.03
CA SER A 1175 -23.72 -42.25 -24.85
C SER A 1175 -23.31 -42.11 -26.32
N LYS A 1176 -23.32 -40.87 -26.84
CA LYS A 1176 -22.88 -40.55 -28.21
C LYS A 1176 -21.38 -40.85 -28.40
N MET A 1177 -20.55 -40.49 -27.42
CA MET A 1177 -19.11 -40.77 -27.47
C MET A 1177 -18.82 -42.28 -27.48
N LYS A 1178 -19.54 -43.07 -26.68
CA LYS A 1178 -19.42 -44.54 -26.71
C LYS A 1178 -19.84 -45.13 -28.05
N GLN A 1179 -20.87 -44.60 -28.70
CA GLN A 1179 -21.28 -45.05 -30.04
C GLN A 1179 -20.23 -44.72 -31.11
N ASN A 1180 -19.55 -43.58 -31.00
CA ASN A 1180 -18.47 -43.20 -31.91
C ASN A 1180 -17.16 -43.99 -31.68
N GLU A 1181 -16.96 -44.57 -30.50
CA GLU A 1181 -15.84 -45.50 -30.24
C GLU A 1181 -16.12 -46.93 -30.74
N LEU A 1182 -17.39 -47.30 -30.91
CA LEU A 1182 -17.84 -48.61 -31.39
C LEU A 1182 -18.00 -48.69 -32.92
N ASN A 1183 -18.09 -47.55 -33.59
CA ASN A 1183 -18.15 -47.40 -35.06
C ASN A 1183 -16.78 -46.99 -35.59
#